data_AF-A0AAD9D923-F1
#
_entry.id   AF-A0AAD9D923-F1
#
_cell.length_a   1.000
_cell.length_b   1.000
_cell.length_c   1.000
_cell.angle_alpha   90.00
_cell.angle_beta   90.00
_cell.angle_gamma   90.00
#
_symmetry.space_group_name_H-M   'P 1'
#
loop_
_entity.id
_entity.type
_entity.pdbx_description
1 polymer ?
#
loop_
_entity_poly.entity_id
_entity_poly.type
_entity_poly.pdbx_seq_one_letter_code
_entity_poly.pdbx_strand_id
1 'polypeptide(L)'
;MMSMLPLFLKPSLSIQLRLQHRKIKLNLQRVSLKKSLGESCPRSYDEAMELAYFGAKVIHPKTMQPALSCDPQIPIYIRNTFNMRSPGTRIFTNATTTKQNEKVVCGFSSVEGMALVNVEGTGMVGIRGVDKRIFGVLEYHDVNVALISQAISEHSVTFATSEDQAELAKSIIEEEFRRELKLGHVSSVDIRAPVSIIAAVGDGMVDTTGVAGRFFSSLGGAKINVLAIAQGSSERNISTVVWSSDSTRALRAVHAAFNLSNMTARVGIIGMSEVGISLLRLLEAERDSLKSNFDLDIQVCMVCPESGSEEIFSLRNDTESGTESLTIGAITRVTEDPDEMTKTTFADEEQAAVVSKGGLGLCFDTLFRKECTIHAIFDCTNDEASGRYHAGWLRAGIDVITANNRGLSGPKHQREDIKEAEKSNGKQSGVYLRETVVAGGLPIISTLRSLLHSGDKIRRIDGIFTVVKSYVMFRISPPPNVAACSQFDVTSSNGVFEGDMKTSSTAFVGEACSFSQAVREAVHLGHTEDNPALDLNNEYAARVLMALARELGMDEDNETELIKMSSDVLVDIDDNLNFLDLPPYIDEQVQKRVDAANAKGCVLRSIASIDVKSKSVQIRISEVPNHHAFAVSPPGCSCVRFFTRRHERYPLIIQGPSAGADSTASALLAELLQRTRGISTPRSLALIRRGSSGAFLHNKHSNSMNGNNGIL
;
A
#
# COMPACT_ATOMS: atom_id res chain seq x y z
N MET A 1 2.29 -20.29 -75.58
CA MET A 1 2.42 -18.93 -76.16
C MET A 1 1.70 -18.00 -75.19
N MET A 2 2.40 -17.09 -74.49
CA MET A 2 2.53 -15.65 -74.84
C MET A 2 1.18 -15.03 -75.21
N SER A 3 0.66 -13.94 -74.60
CA SER A 3 1.09 -13.06 -73.48
C SER A 3 -0.18 -12.28 -73.00
N MET A 4 -0.24 -11.34 -72.03
CA MET A 4 0.74 -10.48 -71.32
C MET A 4 0.32 -10.23 -69.84
N LEU A 5 1.13 -9.45 -69.11
CA LEU A 5 0.79 -8.62 -67.93
C LEU A 5 1.13 -7.14 -68.29
N PRO A 6 0.84 -6.10 -67.47
CA PRO A 6 -0.08 -5.96 -66.33
C PRO A 6 -0.96 -4.67 -66.39
N LEU A 7 -1.86 -4.44 -65.41
CA LEU A 7 -1.91 -3.20 -64.57
C LEU A 7 -3.03 -3.26 -63.48
N PHE A 8 -2.64 -2.96 -62.23
CA PHE A 8 -3.43 -2.53 -61.04
C PHE A 8 -4.93 -2.90 -60.84
N LEU A 9 -5.22 -3.60 -59.74
CA LEU A 9 -5.88 -3.03 -58.54
C LEU A 9 -5.80 -3.98 -57.31
N LYS A 10 -5.75 -3.42 -56.09
CA LYS A 10 -5.47 -4.14 -54.82
C LYS A 10 -6.72 -4.78 -54.19
N PRO A 11 -6.59 -5.88 -53.41
CA PRO A 11 -7.65 -6.38 -52.56
C PRO A 11 -7.66 -5.68 -51.19
N SER A 12 -8.65 -4.82 -50.94
CA SER A 12 -8.95 -4.31 -49.61
C SER A 12 -10.44 -3.96 -49.49
N LEU A 13 -11.28 -4.98 -49.32
CA LEU A 13 -12.73 -4.80 -49.18
C LEU A 13 -13.08 -4.48 -47.72
N SER A 14 -13.04 -3.19 -47.37
CA SER A 14 -13.54 -2.70 -46.09
C SER A 14 -15.08 -2.56 -46.14
N ILE A 15 -15.80 -3.49 -45.53
CA ILE A 15 -17.26 -3.43 -45.41
C ILE A 15 -17.64 -2.36 -44.37
N GLN A 16 -18.25 -1.26 -44.82
CA GLN A 16 -18.63 -0.13 -43.98
C GLN A 16 -20.16 -0.09 -43.80
N LEU A 17 -20.67 -0.67 -42.70
CA LEU A 17 -22.09 -0.66 -42.37
C LEU A 17 -22.53 0.73 -41.86
N ARG A 18 -23.33 1.45 -42.65
CA ARG A 18 -24.03 2.68 -42.22
C ARG A 18 -25.37 2.32 -41.57
N LEU A 19 -25.50 2.54 -40.26
CA LEU A 19 -26.80 2.52 -39.57
C LEU A 19 -27.51 3.87 -39.75
N GLN A 20 -28.74 3.85 -40.28
CA GLN A 20 -29.58 5.04 -40.42
C GLN A 20 -30.19 5.48 -39.08
N HIS A 21 -30.47 6.78 -38.96
CA HIS A 21 -31.01 7.39 -37.75
C HIS A 21 -32.41 6.88 -37.35
N ARG A 22 -32.52 6.33 -36.13
CA ARG A 22 -33.69 6.49 -35.27
C ARG A 22 -33.25 6.91 -33.88
N LYS A 23 -33.87 7.95 -33.32
CA LYS A 23 -33.56 8.48 -31.99
C LYS A 23 -34.06 7.51 -30.92
N ILE A 24 -33.15 6.80 -30.27
CA ILE A 24 -33.39 6.09 -29.00
C ILE A 24 -32.60 6.84 -27.93
N LYS A 25 -33.28 7.35 -26.88
CA LYS A 25 -32.61 7.91 -25.70
C LYS A 25 -32.05 6.75 -24.87
N LEU A 26 -30.76 6.45 -25.05
CA LEU A 26 -30.01 5.55 -24.17
C LEU A 26 -29.43 6.36 -23.00
N ASN A 27 -29.87 6.06 -21.78
CA ASN A 27 -29.18 6.47 -20.57
C ASN A 27 -27.86 5.68 -20.48
N LEU A 28 -26.75 6.34 -20.78
CA LEU A 28 -25.40 5.76 -20.78
C LEU A 28 -24.72 6.03 -19.43
N GLN A 29 -24.88 5.14 -18.45
CA GLN A 29 -23.85 4.99 -17.42
C GLN A 29 -22.60 4.37 -18.06
N ARG A 30 -21.47 5.07 -17.93
CA ARG A 30 -20.23 4.80 -18.67
C ARG A 30 -19.27 3.92 -17.87
N VAL A 31 -19.34 2.60 -18.06
CA VAL A 31 -18.15 1.77 -17.81
C VAL A 31 -17.24 1.91 -19.04
N SER A 32 -16.17 2.70 -18.89
CA SER A 32 -15.25 2.98 -20.00
C SER A 32 -14.28 1.82 -20.22
N LEU A 33 -14.31 1.21 -21.41
CA LEU A 33 -13.38 0.15 -21.87
C LEU A 33 -11.90 0.60 -21.99
N LYS A 34 -11.53 1.75 -21.41
CA LYS A 34 -10.22 2.42 -21.51
C LYS A 34 -9.01 1.55 -21.07
N LYS A 35 -9.20 0.53 -20.22
CA LYS A 35 -8.10 -0.28 -19.63
C LYS A 35 -8.14 -1.80 -19.88
N SER A 36 -9.27 -2.41 -20.27
CA SER A 36 -9.34 -3.87 -20.49
C SER A 36 -8.87 -4.35 -21.87
N LEU A 37 -8.58 -3.40 -22.78
CA LEU A 37 -8.01 -3.63 -24.11
C LEU A 37 -6.60 -3.04 -24.18
N GLY A 38 -5.72 -3.56 -23.31
CA GLY A 38 -4.29 -3.23 -23.32
C GLY A 38 -3.63 -3.63 -24.64
N GLU A 39 -2.56 -2.92 -25.00
CA GLU A 39 -1.93 -3.02 -26.31
C GLU A 39 -1.36 -4.42 -26.59
N SER A 40 -1.44 -4.85 -27.85
CA SER A 40 -0.74 -6.01 -28.44
C SER A 40 -1.08 -7.43 -27.97
N CYS A 41 -2.05 -7.65 -27.08
CA CYS A 41 -2.45 -9.01 -26.71
C CYS A 41 -3.31 -9.65 -27.82
N PRO A 42 -2.90 -10.78 -28.43
CA PRO A 42 -3.79 -11.61 -29.24
C PRO A 42 -4.83 -12.27 -28.33
N ARG A 43 -6.08 -12.41 -28.80
CA ARG A 43 -7.10 -13.22 -28.10
C ARG A 43 -7.59 -14.36 -28.96
N SER A 44 -7.99 -15.45 -28.33
CA SER A 44 -8.68 -16.52 -29.06
C SER A 44 -10.10 -16.13 -29.41
N TYR A 45 -10.70 -16.88 -30.33
CA TYR A 45 -12.12 -16.74 -30.64
C TYR A 45 -13.00 -17.09 -29.44
N ASP A 46 -12.59 -18.09 -28.65
CA ASP A 46 -13.35 -18.56 -27.49
C ASP A 46 -13.34 -17.53 -26.36
N GLU A 47 -12.17 -16.95 -26.02
CA GLU A 47 -12.05 -15.81 -25.10
C GLU A 47 -12.92 -14.62 -25.51
N ALA A 48 -12.91 -14.29 -26.80
CA ALA A 48 -13.68 -13.17 -27.33
C ALA A 48 -15.19 -13.45 -27.28
N MET A 49 -15.62 -14.69 -27.52
CA MET A 49 -17.01 -15.12 -27.41
C MET A 49 -17.52 -15.09 -25.97
N GLU A 50 -16.74 -15.60 -25.01
CA GLU A 50 -17.05 -15.54 -23.58
C GLU A 50 -17.16 -14.10 -23.06
N LEU A 51 -16.17 -13.24 -23.35
CA LEU A 51 -16.24 -11.82 -22.99
C LEU A 51 -17.45 -11.09 -23.61
N ALA A 52 -17.79 -11.43 -24.86
CA ALA A 52 -18.96 -10.86 -25.54
C ALA A 52 -20.29 -11.34 -24.93
N TYR A 53 -20.37 -12.60 -24.49
CA TYR A 53 -21.54 -13.15 -23.80
C TYR A 53 -21.78 -12.44 -22.46
N PHE A 54 -20.73 -12.29 -21.65
CA PHE A 54 -20.80 -11.61 -20.34
C PHE A 54 -20.66 -10.07 -20.40
N GLY A 55 -21.04 -9.44 -21.53
CA GLY A 55 -21.32 -8.00 -21.58
C GLY A 55 -20.34 -7.09 -22.33
N ALA A 56 -19.34 -7.62 -23.05
CA ALA A 56 -18.48 -6.77 -23.90
C ALA A 56 -19.23 -6.26 -25.15
N LYS A 57 -19.91 -5.10 -25.02
CA LYS A 57 -20.83 -4.47 -25.99
C LYS A 57 -20.21 -4.05 -27.36
N VAL A 58 -19.00 -4.50 -27.69
CA VAL A 58 -18.26 -4.12 -28.91
C VAL A 58 -18.48 -5.13 -30.05
N ILE A 59 -18.70 -6.40 -29.73
CA ILE A 59 -18.88 -7.49 -30.69
C ILE A 59 -19.90 -8.49 -30.16
N HIS A 60 -20.62 -9.18 -31.04
CA HIS A 60 -21.62 -10.18 -30.65
C HIS A 60 -21.12 -11.59 -31.03
N PRO A 61 -21.34 -12.65 -30.22
CA PRO A 61 -20.81 -13.99 -30.53
C PRO A 61 -21.22 -14.49 -31.93
N LYS A 62 -22.49 -14.32 -32.31
CA LYS A 62 -23.02 -14.70 -33.63
C LYS A 62 -22.34 -13.98 -34.82
N THR A 63 -21.67 -12.82 -34.62
CA THR A 63 -20.94 -12.15 -35.71
C THR A 63 -19.50 -12.65 -35.88
N MET A 64 -18.97 -13.40 -34.92
CA MET A 64 -17.64 -14.00 -35.00
C MET A 64 -17.65 -15.38 -35.66
N GLN A 65 -18.76 -16.12 -35.52
CA GLN A 65 -18.93 -17.48 -36.05
C GLN A 65 -18.60 -17.62 -37.56
N PRO A 66 -18.97 -16.68 -38.47
CA PRO A 66 -18.59 -16.79 -39.88
C PRO A 66 -17.07 -16.73 -40.08
N ALA A 67 -16.38 -15.82 -39.39
CA ALA A 67 -14.94 -15.62 -39.51
C ALA A 67 -14.12 -16.79 -38.92
N LEU A 68 -14.65 -17.42 -37.87
CA LEU A 68 -14.15 -18.68 -37.30
C LEU A 68 -14.38 -19.89 -38.23
N SER A 69 -15.46 -19.89 -39.01
CA SER A 69 -15.84 -21.01 -39.90
C SER A 69 -15.14 -21.04 -41.26
N CYS A 70 -14.43 -19.98 -41.64
CA CYS A 70 -13.66 -19.94 -42.89
C CYS A 70 -12.37 -20.77 -42.79
N ASP A 71 -11.94 -21.35 -43.90
CA ASP A 71 -10.60 -21.94 -44.07
C ASP A 71 -9.89 -21.27 -45.26
N PRO A 72 -8.75 -20.57 -45.06
CA PRO A 72 -8.16 -20.23 -43.76
C PRO A 72 -9.05 -19.24 -42.98
N GLN A 73 -8.98 -19.30 -41.65
CA GLN A 73 -9.77 -18.43 -40.78
C GLN A 73 -9.43 -16.95 -40.95
N ILE A 74 -10.45 -16.10 -40.90
CA ILE A 74 -10.31 -14.66 -41.06
C ILE A 74 -10.00 -14.05 -39.69
N PRO A 75 -8.89 -13.31 -39.49
CA PRO A 75 -8.62 -12.64 -38.22
C PRO A 75 -9.49 -11.37 -38.06
N ILE A 76 -10.08 -11.18 -36.87
CA ILE A 76 -10.86 -9.97 -36.54
C ILE A 76 -9.96 -8.95 -35.85
N TYR A 77 -10.10 -7.67 -36.22
CA TYR A 77 -9.39 -6.55 -35.58
C TYR A 77 -10.38 -5.56 -34.97
N ILE A 78 -10.34 -5.41 -33.64
CA ILE A 78 -11.10 -4.41 -32.90
C ILE A 78 -10.23 -3.16 -32.75
N ARG A 79 -10.59 -2.06 -33.42
CA ARG A 79 -9.84 -0.80 -33.41
C ARG A 79 -10.50 0.25 -32.51
N ASN A 80 -9.68 1.06 -31.84
CA ASN A 80 -10.14 2.14 -30.98
C ASN A 80 -10.49 3.39 -31.82
N THR A 81 -11.76 3.82 -31.79
CA THR A 81 -12.24 5.02 -32.51
C THR A 81 -11.66 6.33 -31.96
N PHE A 82 -11.25 6.36 -30.69
CA PHE A 82 -10.63 7.51 -30.03
C PHE A 82 -9.10 7.56 -30.22
N ASN A 83 -8.46 6.45 -30.61
CA ASN A 83 -7.03 6.41 -30.93
C ASN A 83 -6.80 5.60 -32.22
N MET A 84 -6.99 6.25 -33.36
CA MET A 84 -6.87 5.62 -34.69
C MET A 84 -5.45 5.14 -35.04
N ARG A 85 -4.43 5.62 -34.32
CA ARG A 85 -3.03 5.18 -34.49
C ARG A 85 -2.75 3.86 -33.78
N SER A 86 -3.58 3.44 -32.83
CA SER A 86 -3.46 2.14 -32.18
C SER A 86 -3.61 0.98 -33.19
N PRO A 87 -2.80 -0.09 -33.09
CA PRO A 87 -2.96 -1.28 -33.93
C PRO A 87 -4.31 -2.00 -33.68
N GLY A 88 -4.90 -1.82 -32.50
CA GLY A 88 -6.12 -2.52 -32.07
C GLY A 88 -5.85 -3.94 -31.53
N THR A 89 -6.91 -4.58 -31.04
CA THR A 89 -6.88 -5.96 -30.54
C THR A 89 -7.17 -6.94 -31.68
N ARG A 90 -6.37 -7.99 -31.81
CA ARG A 90 -6.50 -9.02 -32.86
C ARG A 90 -7.04 -10.33 -32.27
N ILE A 91 -8.07 -10.88 -32.90
CA ILE A 91 -8.72 -12.14 -32.50
C ILE A 91 -8.44 -13.21 -33.58
N PHE A 92 -7.90 -14.37 -33.18
CA PHE A 92 -7.68 -15.55 -34.03
C PHE A 92 -7.38 -16.81 -33.19
N THR A 93 -7.58 -18.02 -33.77
CA THR A 93 -7.42 -19.31 -33.05
C THR A 93 -6.01 -19.66 -32.61
N ASN A 94 -4.98 -19.35 -33.40
CA ASN A 94 -3.60 -19.79 -33.12
C ASN A 94 -2.86 -18.92 -32.09
N ALA A 95 -3.45 -18.72 -30.91
CA ALA A 95 -2.72 -18.30 -29.70
C ALA A 95 -1.89 -19.47 -29.12
N THR A 96 -1.05 -20.08 -29.96
CA THR A 96 -0.23 -21.23 -29.58
C THR A 96 0.98 -20.80 -28.75
N THR A 97 0.82 -20.79 -27.43
CA THR A 97 1.90 -20.96 -26.46
C THR A 97 3.08 -19.98 -26.55
N THR A 98 2.82 -18.67 -26.51
CA THR A 98 3.88 -17.65 -26.31
C THR A 98 4.31 -17.59 -24.83
N LYS A 99 4.95 -18.68 -24.41
CA LYS A 99 5.09 -19.21 -23.03
C LYS A 99 5.81 -18.36 -21.96
N GLN A 100 5.99 -17.05 -22.14
CA GLN A 100 6.82 -16.23 -21.23
C GLN A 100 6.28 -14.84 -20.84
N ASN A 101 5.18 -14.31 -21.38
CA ASN A 101 4.69 -12.97 -20.97
C ASN A 101 3.18 -12.70 -21.12
N GLU A 102 2.36 -13.70 -21.46
CA GLU A 102 0.92 -13.50 -21.65
C GLU A 102 0.15 -13.46 -20.32
N LYS A 103 -0.90 -12.63 -20.28
CA LYS A 103 -1.76 -12.46 -19.10
C LYS A 103 -2.69 -13.67 -18.95
N VAL A 104 -2.60 -14.34 -17.81
CA VAL A 104 -3.39 -15.55 -17.47
C VAL A 104 -4.90 -15.33 -17.61
N VAL A 105 -5.39 -14.16 -17.19
CA VAL A 105 -6.77 -13.71 -17.42
C VAL A 105 -6.72 -12.63 -18.49
N CYS A 106 -7.49 -12.77 -19.56
CA CYS A 106 -7.48 -11.84 -20.67
C CYS A 106 -8.37 -10.60 -20.39
N GLY A 107 -9.41 -10.73 -19.56
CA GLY A 107 -10.30 -9.64 -19.16
C GLY A 107 -11.31 -10.03 -18.08
N PHE A 108 -11.93 -9.01 -17.47
CA PHE A 108 -13.12 -9.18 -16.65
C PHE A 108 -14.30 -8.46 -17.30
N SER A 109 -15.52 -8.89 -16.96
CA SER A 109 -16.74 -8.21 -17.34
C SER A 109 -17.78 -8.25 -16.22
N SER A 110 -18.79 -7.38 -16.32
CA SER A 110 -19.88 -7.27 -15.37
C SER A 110 -21.23 -7.22 -16.08
N VAL A 111 -22.20 -7.96 -15.54
CA VAL A 111 -23.62 -7.92 -15.94
C VAL A 111 -24.44 -7.44 -14.75
N GLU A 112 -25.18 -6.34 -14.94
CA GLU A 112 -25.95 -5.65 -13.91
C GLU A 112 -27.46 -5.76 -14.20
N GLY A 113 -28.31 -5.46 -13.21
CA GLY A 113 -29.77 -5.62 -13.35
C GLY A 113 -30.21 -7.08 -13.31
N MET A 114 -29.55 -7.89 -12.48
CA MET A 114 -29.80 -9.32 -12.34
C MET A 114 -30.46 -9.62 -10.98
N ALA A 115 -31.18 -10.74 -10.94
CA ALA A 115 -31.70 -11.36 -9.74
C ALA A 115 -31.21 -12.80 -9.63
N LEU A 116 -30.92 -13.23 -8.41
CA LEU A 116 -30.55 -14.61 -8.10
C LEU A 116 -31.80 -15.34 -7.56
N VAL A 117 -32.21 -16.42 -8.21
CA VAL A 117 -33.32 -17.28 -7.78
C VAL A 117 -32.72 -18.57 -7.23
N ASN A 118 -33.11 -18.96 -6.01
CA ASN A 118 -32.73 -20.23 -5.39
C ASN A 118 -33.97 -21.10 -5.18
N VAL A 119 -33.94 -22.33 -5.69
CA VAL A 119 -34.91 -23.38 -5.39
C VAL A 119 -34.23 -24.39 -4.47
N GLU A 120 -34.76 -24.61 -3.28
CA GLU A 120 -34.14 -25.47 -2.27
C GLU A 120 -35.14 -26.44 -1.65
N GLY A 121 -34.70 -27.68 -1.36
CA GLY A 121 -35.57 -28.71 -0.83
C GLY A 121 -34.85 -30.00 -0.43
N THR A 122 -35.04 -30.44 0.81
CA THR A 122 -34.49 -31.73 1.29
C THR A 122 -35.05 -32.93 0.51
N GLY A 123 -36.27 -32.81 -0.02
CA GLY A 123 -36.90 -33.83 -0.87
C GLY A 123 -36.48 -33.78 -2.34
N MET A 124 -35.64 -32.83 -2.79
CA MET A 124 -35.12 -32.81 -4.16
C MET A 124 -34.01 -33.86 -4.36
N VAL A 125 -33.30 -34.24 -3.29
CA VAL A 125 -32.13 -35.13 -3.34
C VAL A 125 -32.49 -36.51 -3.89
N GLY A 126 -31.98 -36.83 -5.07
CA GLY A 126 -32.17 -38.12 -5.74
C GLY A 126 -33.45 -38.25 -6.57
N ILE A 127 -34.30 -37.21 -6.63
CA ILE A 127 -35.46 -37.19 -7.53
C ILE A 127 -34.98 -36.78 -8.93
N ARG A 128 -34.89 -37.75 -9.84
CA ARG A 128 -34.46 -37.49 -11.23
C ARG A 128 -35.38 -36.49 -11.94
N GLY A 129 -34.79 -35.41 -12.43
CA GLY A 129 -35.44 -34.49 -13.38
C GLY A 129 -36.05 -33.23 -12.77
N VAL A 130 -35.65 -32.85 -11.54
CA VAL A 130 -36.01 -31.56 -10.94
C VAL A 130 -35.50 -30.41 -11.83
N ASP A 131 -34.21 -30.41 -12.18
CA ASP A 131 -33.60 -29.41 -13.08
C ASP A 131 -34.34 -29.31 -14.42
N LYS A 132 -34.73 -30.46 -15.01
CA LYS A 132 -35.48 -30.49 -16.28
C LYS A 132 -36.83 -29.75 -16.15
N ARG A 133 -37.51 -29.87 -15.01
CA ARG A 133 -38.79 -29.19 -14.77
C ARG A 133 -38.57 -27.69 -14.56
N ILE A 134 -37.58 -27.30 -13.76
CA ILE A 134 -37.20 -25.89 -13.56
C ILE A 134 -36.86 -25.24 -14.90
N PHE A 135 -35.88 -25.74 -15.65
CA PHE A 135 -35.46 -25.10 -16.89
C PHE A 135 -36.48 -25.25 -18.03
N GLY A 136 -37.23 -26.35 -18.08
CA GLY A 136 -38.30 -26.53 -19.08
C GLY A 136 -39.49 -25.57 -18.88
N VAL A 137 -39.86 -25.26 -17.64
CA VAL A 137 -40.94 -24.29 -17.38
C VAL A 137 -40.45 -22.84 -17.61
N LEU A 138 -39.19 -22.55 -17.32
CA LEU A 138 -38.56 -21.25 -17.65
C LEU A 138 -38.44 -21.04 -19.17
N GLU A 139 -38.02 -22.05 -19.92
CA GLU A 139 -37.98 -22.04 -21.39
C GLU A 139 -39.37 -21.77 -22.00
N TYR A 140 -40.40 -22.48 -21.52
CA TYR A 140 -41.77 -22.31 -22.01
C TYR A 140 -42.33 -20.89 -21.81
N HIS A 141 -41.80 -20.15 -20.84
CA HIS A 141 -42.19 -18.77 -20.52
C HIS A 141 -41.16 -17.71 -20.96
N ASP A 142 -40.17 -18.06 -21.79
CA ASP A 142 -39.13 -17.16 -22.33
C ASP A 142 -38.31 -16.42 -21.24
N VAL A 143 -38.07 -17.10 -20.10
CA VAL A 143 -37.22 -16.59 -19.02
C VAL A 143 -35.76 -16.97 -19.29
N ASN A 144 -34.90 -15.96 -19.45
CA ASN A 144 -33.51 -16.17 -19.85
C ASN A 144 -32.57 -16.36 -18.64
N VAL A 145 -32.02 -17.57 -18.52
CA VAL A 145 -31.02 -17.90 -17.48
C VAL A 145 -29.61 -17.54 -17.95
N ALA A 146 -28.95 -16.64 -17.22
CA ALA A 146 -27.61 -16.15 -17.55
C ALA A 146 -26.46 -16.88 -16.82
N LEU A 147 -26.75 -17.51 -15.67
CA LEU A 147 -25.78 -18.24 -14.85
C LEU A 147 -26.51 -19.31 -14.03
N ILE A 148 -25.88 -20.48 -13.86
CA ILE A 148 -26.38 -21.59 -13.02
C ILE A 148 -25.30 -21.94 -12.00
N SER A 149 -25.71 -22.15 -10.74
CA SER A 149 -24.87 -22.48 -9.59
C SER A 149 -25.58 -23.58 -8.80
N GLN A 150 -25.02 -24.79 -8.76
CA GLN A 150 -25.71 -25.98 -8.26
C GLN A 150 -24.84 -26.76 -7.26
N ALA A 151 -25.49 -27.31 -6.22
CA ALA A 151 -24.83 -28.22 -5.28
C ALA A 151 -24.81 -29.67 -5.81
N ILE A 152 -23.80 -30.44 -5.41
CA ILE A 152 -23.50 -31.81 -5.89
C ILE A 152 -24.64 -32.84 -5.64
N SER A 153 -25.70 -32.48 -4.90
CA SER A 153 -26.82 -33.37 -4.53
C SER A 153 -28.21 -32.95 -5.06
N GLU A 154 -28.31 -31.99 -6.00
CA GLU A 154 -29.59 -31.39 -6.45
C GLU A 154 -30.43 -30.73 -5.33
N HIS A 155 -29.93 -30.64 -4.09
CA HIS A 155 -30.64 -30.07 -2.92
C HIS A 155 -30.97 -28.58 -3.07
N SER A 156 -30.13 -27.84 -3.79
CA SER A 156 -30.28 -26.42 -4.08
C SER A 156 -29.85 -26.17 -5.53
N VAL A 157 -30.73 -25.52 -6.27
CA VAL A 157 -30.55 -25.08 -7.65
C VAL A 157 -30.67 -23.57 -7.65
N THR A 158 -29.53 -22.90 -7.77
CA THR A 158 -29.47 -21.43 -7.86
C THR A 158 -29.19 -21.01 -9.29
N PHE A 159 -29.92 -20.02 -9.81
CA PHE A 159 -29.68 -19.46 -11.13
C PHE A 159 -29.87 -17.94 -11.15
N ALA A 160 -29.24 -17.26 -12.10
CA ALA A 160 -29.39 -15.81 -12.30
C ALA A 160 -30.24 -15.53 -13.54
N THR A 161 -31.23 -14.65 -13.39
CA THR A 161 -32.10 -14.12 -14.46
C THR A 161 -32.09 -12.59 -14.40
N SER A 162 -32.62 -11.90 -15.41
CA SER A 162 -32.79 -10.44 -15.32
C SER A 162 -33.79 -10.06 -14.23
N GLU A 163 -33.58 -8.91 -13.59
CA GLU A 163 -34.35 -8.47 -12.41
C GLU A 163 -35.85 -8.30 -12.71
N ASP A 164 -36.20 -7.90 -13.94
CA ASP A 164 -37.57 -7.77 -14.44
C ASP A 164 -38.28 -9.12 -14.67
N GLN A 165 -37.53 -10.21 -14.89
CA GLN A 165 -38.08 -11.56 -15.04
C GLN A 165 -38.12 -12.36 -13.73
N ALA A 166 -37.55 -11.84 -12.63
CA ALA A 166 -37.32 -12.59 -11.39
C ALA A 166 -38.62 -13.07 -10.70
N GLU A 167 -39.59 -12.17 -10.53
CA GLU A 167 -40.86 -12.50 -9.85
C GLU A 167 -41.71 -13.45 -10.71
N LEU A 168 -41.65 -13.28 -12.04
CA LEU A 168 -42.27 -14.20 -13.00
C LEU A 168 -41.69 -15.61 -12.85
N ALA A 169 -40.35 -15.73 -12.88
CA ALA A 169 -39.64 -17.00 -12.71
C ALA A 169 -40.04 -17.72 -11.43
N LYS A 170 -40.09 -16.99 -10.30
CA LYS A 170 -40.56 -17.53 -9.01
C LYS A 170 -41.99 -18.05 -9.09
N SER A 171 -42.94 -17.23 -9.57
CA SER A 171 -44.36 -17.60 -9.60
C SER A 171 -44.64 -18.86 -10.43
N ILE A 172 -43.89 -19.04 -11.53
CA ILE A 172 -43.99 -20.20 -12.42
C ILE A 172 -43.42 -21.45 -11.72
N ILE A 173 -42.25 -21.35 -11.08
CA ILE A 173 -41.64 -22.47 -10.36
C ILE A 173 -42.51 -22.88 -9.16
N GLU A 174 -43.08 -21.94 -8.42
CA GLU A 174 -44.00 -22.23 -7.31
C GLU A 174 -45.28 -22.95 -7.78
N GLU A 175 -45.78 -22.65 -8.99
CA GLU A 175 -46.96 -23.30 -9.57
C GLU A 175 -46.66 -24.70 -10.14
N GLU A 176 -45.47 -24.90 -10.71
CA GLU A 176 -44.97 -26.21 -11.19
C GLU A 176 -44.65 -27.15 -10.03
N PHE A 177 -44.05 -26.66 -8.94
CA PHE A 177 -43.68 -27.43 -7.75
C PHE A 177 -44.70 -27.31 -6.59
N ARG A 178 -45.91 -26.82 -6.87
CA ARG A 178 -46.97 -26.55 -5.87
C ARG A 178 -47.36 -27.76 -5.01
N ARG A 179 -47.21 -28.99 -5.52
CA ARG A 179 -47.48 -30.22 -4.74
C ARG A 179 -46.33 -30.53 -3.81
N GLU A 180 -45.11 -30.40 -4.32
CA GLU A 180 -43.85 -30.63 -3.63
C GLU A 180 -43.63 -29.63 -2.50
N LEU A 181 -43.96 -28.35 -2.73
CA LEU A 181 -44.01 -27.31 -1.70
C LEU A 181 -45.01 -27.65 -0.59
N LYS A 182 -46.23 -28.10 -0.94
CA LYS A 182 -47.25 -28.52 0.04
C LYS A 182 -46.88 -29.78 0.83
N LEU A 183 -46.05 -30.64 0.25
CA LEU A 183 -45.53 -31.85 0.91
C LEU A 183 -44.19 -31.62 1.64
N GLY A 184 -43.61 -30.41 1.56
CA GLY A 184 -42.31 -30.08 2.15
C GLY A 184 -41.11 -30.73 1.45
N HIS A 185 -41.29 -31.25 0.22
CA HIS A 185 -40.20 -31.81 -0.58
C HIS A 185 -39.34 -30.69 -1.20
N VAL A 186 -39.98 -29.61 -1.65
CA VAL A 186 -39.35 -28.31 -1.90
C VAL A 186 -39.67 -27.42 -0.69
N SER A 187 -38.67 -26.72 -0.18
CA SER A 187 -38.77 -25.87 1.01
C SER A 187 -39.09 -24.42 0.68
N SER A 188 -38.41 -23.84 -0.32
CA SER A 188 -38.62 -22.44 -0.73
C SER A 188 -38.19 -22.17 -2.19
N VAL A 189 -38.72 -21.07 -2.72
CA VAL A 189 -38.26 -20.42 -3.96
C VAL A 189 -37.96 -18.95 -3.61
N ASP A 190 -36.69 -18.65 -3.41
CA ASP A 190 -36.22 -17.37 -2.89
C ASP A 190 -35.56 -16.51 -3.96
N ILE A 191 -35.81 -15.20 -3.94
CA ILE A 191 -35.18 -14.21 -4.83
C ILE A 191 -34.22 -13.34 -4.01
N ARG A 192 -33.04 -13.04 -4.57
CA ARG A 192 -32.12 -12.00 -4.10
C ARG A 192 -31.81 -11.02 -5.23
N ALA A 193 -32.21 -9.77 -5.05
CA ALA A 193 -31.96 -8.66 -5.98
C ALA A 193 -31.74 -7.36 -5.17
N PRO A 194 -31.08 -6.33 -5.74
CA PRO A 194 -30.37 -6.35 -7.03
C PRO A 194 -28.97 -6.97 -6.90
N VAL A 195 -28.61 -7.85 -7.82
CA VAL A 195 -27.29 -8.48 -7.89
C VAL A 195 -26.62 -8.23 -9.25
N SER A 196 -25.30 -8.41 -9.28
CA SER A 196 -24.48 -8.30 -10.49
C SER A 196 -23.59 -9.55 -10.62
N ILE A 197 -23.41 -10.02 -11.85
CA ILE A 197 -22.47 -11.09 -12.20
C ILE A 197 -21.13 -10.44 -12.54
N ILE A 198 -20.04 -10.92 -11.94
CA ILE A 198 -18.66 -10.57 -12.31
C ILE A 198 -18.00 -11.83 -12.88
N ALA A 199 -17.50 -11.75 -14.11
CA ALA A 199 -16.84 -12.85 -14.80
C ALA A 199 -15.36 -12.56 -15.06
N ALA A 200 -14.51 -13.56 -14.85
CA ALA A 200 -13.11 -13.60 -15.25
C ALA A 200 -12.96 -14.53 -16.45
N VAL A 201 -12.38 -14.05 -17.54
CA VAL A 201 -12.23 -14.81 -18.79
C VAL A 201 -10.77 -14.85 -19.24
N GLY A 202 -10.28 -16.03 -19.63
CA GLY A 202 -8.97 -16.19 -20.28
C GLY A 202 -8.62 -17.65 -20.58
N ASP A 203 -8.03 -17.91 -21.76
CA ASP A 203 -7.52 -19.23 -22.14
C ASP A 203 -6.32 -19.64 -21.28
N GLY A 204 -5.52 -18.66 -20.82
CA GLY A 204 -4.42 -18.91 -19.90
C GLY A 204 -4.85 -19.42 -18.53
N MET A 205 -6.15 -19.37 -18.18
CA MET A 205 -6.67 -19.87 -16.90
C MET A 205 -6.66 -21.40 -16.83
N VAL A 206 -6.84 -22.07 -17.96
CA VAL A 206 -6.88 -23.54 -18.07
C VAL A 206 -5.54 -24.13 -17.64
N ASP A 207 -5.57 -25.17 -16.80
CA ASP A 207 -4.41 -25.82 -16.18
C ASP A 207 -3.53 -24.90 -15.29
N THR A 208 -3.86 -23.61 -15.13
CA THR A 208 -3.09 -22.66 -14.31
C THR A 208 -3.61 -22.62 -12.87
N THR A 209 -2.93 -23.37 -12.00
CA THR A 209 -3.24 -23.42 -10.56
C THR A 209 -3.20 -22.04 -9.90
N GLY A 210 -4.15 -21.76 -9.00
CA GLY A 210 -4.17 -20.57 -8.16
C GLY A 210 -4.95 -19.37 -8.73
N VAL A 211 -5.43 -19.43 -9.97
CA VAL A 211 -6.29 -18.40 -10.59
C VAL A 211 -7.57 -18.18 -9.78
N ALA A 212 -8.37 -19.24 -9.59
CA ALA A 212 -9.60 -19.16 -8.79
C ALA A 212 -9.32 -18.66 -7.37
N GLY A 213 -8.25 -19.16 -6.74
CA GLY A 213 -7.81 -18.71 -5.41
C GLY A 213 -7.55 -17.20 -5.36
N ARG A 214 -6.75 -16.67 -6.29
CA ARG A 214 -6.48 -15.22 -6.40
C ARG A 214 -7.74 -14.42 -6.66
N PHE A 215 -8.65 -14.89 -7.51
CA PHE A 215 -9.93 -14.24 -7.79
C PHE A 215 -10.77 -14.08 -6.53
N PHE A 216 -11.06 -15.17 -5.81
CA PHE A 216 -11.86 -15.11 -4.58
C PHE A 216 -11.12 -14.40 -3.44
N SER A 217 -9.79 -14.56 -3.31
CA SER A 217 -8.98 -13.81 -2.34
C SER A 217 -9.01 -12.30 -2.59
N SER A 218 -9.05 -11.84 -3.85
CA SER A 218 -9.16 -10.41 -4.17
C SER A 218 -10.51 -9.81 -3.74
N LEU A 219 -11.60 -10.56 -3.94
CA LEU A 219 -12.95 -10.17 -3.51
C LEU A 219 -13.05 -10.17 -1.97
N GLY A 220 -12.47 -11.19 -1.33
CA GLY A 220 -12.37 -11.28 0.13
C GLY A 220 -11.52 -10.16 0.75
N GLY A 221 -10.38 -9.82 0.14
CA GLY A 221 -9.54 -8.69 0.54
C GLY A 221 -10.21 -7.33 0.37
N ALA A 222 -11.03 -7.18 -0.68
CA ALA A 222 -11.94 -6.04 -0.87
C ALA A 222 -13.21 -6.10 0.02
N LYS A 223 -13.31 -7.11 0.89
CA LYS A 223 -14.36 -7.31 1.90
C LYS A 223 -15.77 -7.51 1.27
N ILE A 224 -15.82 -8.09 0.06
CA ILE A 224 -17.03 -8.32 -0.74
C ILE A 224 -17.56 -9.73 -0.51
N ASN A 225 -18.88 -9.87 -0.37
CA ASN A 225 -19.53 -11.15 -0.18
C ASN A 225 -19.93 -11.80 -1.51
N VAL A 226 -19.47 -13.02 -1.75
CA VAL A 226 -19.89 -13.86 -2.88
C VAL A 226 -21.23 -14.53 -2.56
N LEU A 227 -22.19 -14.43 -3.48
CA LEU A 227 -23.56 -14.96 -3.32
C LEU A 227 -23.77 -16.30 -4.05
N ALA A 228 -23.12 -16.49 -5.20
CA ALA A 228 -23.12 -17.72 -5.99
C ALA A 228 -21.86 -17.76 -6.87
N ILE A 229 -21.46 -18.96 -7.31
CA ILE A 229 -20.26 -19.20 -8.13
C ILE A 229 -20.64 -20.13 -9.28
N ALA A 230 -20.13 -19.85 -10.48
CA ALA A 230 -20.20 -20.75 -11.62
C ALA A 230 -18.83 -20.83 -12.31
N GLN A 231 -18.40 -22.04 -12.63
CA GLN A 231 -17.22 -22.31 -13.44
C GLN A 231 -17.52 -23.52 -14.32
N GLY A 232 -17.34 -23.38 -15.63
CA GLY A 232 -17.50 -24.48 -16.58
C GLY A 232 -16.28 -25.40 -16.61
N SER A 233 -16.45 -26.62 -17.09
CA SER A 233 -15.35 -27.58 -17.31
C SER A 233 -14.32 -27.14 -18.35
N SER A 234 -14.57 -26.04 -19.06
CA SER A 234 -13.61 -25.40 -19.96
C SER A 234 -12.53 -24.61 -19.22
N GLU A 235 -12.71 -24.33 -17.91
CA GLU A 235 -11.88 -23.51 -17.00
C GLU A 235 -11.55 -22.07 -17.45
N ARG A 236 -11.98 -21.69 -18.65
CA ARG A 236 -11.78 -20.36 -19.26
C ARG A 236 -12.57 -19.24 -18.62
N ASN A 237 -13.63 -19.58 -17.87
CA ASN A 237 -14.54 -18.63 -17.26
C ASN A 237 -14.79 -19.01 -15.80
N ILE A 238 -14.51 -18.05 -14.90
CA ILE A 238 -14.95 -18.09 -13.50
C ILE A 238 -15.89 -16.91 -13.29
N SER A 239 -17.15 -17.21 -13.00
CA SER A 239 -18.19 -16.23 -12.74
C SER A 239 -18.64 -16.27 -11.28
N THR A 240 -18.91 -15.10 -10.71
CA THR A 240 -19.41 -14.94 -9.35
C THR A 240 -20.54 -13.93 -9.31
N VAL A 241 -21.50 -14.14 -8.40
CA VAL A 241 -22.59 -13.18 -8.15
C VAL A 241 -22.28 -12.39 -6.89
N VAL A 242 -22.45 -11.08 -6.94
CA VAL A 242 -22.27 -10.12 -5.82
C VAL A 242 -23.47 -9.17 -5.76
N TRP A 243 -23.68 -8.47 -4.64
CA TRP A 243 -24.67 -7.39 -4.58
C TRP A 243 -24.31 -6.27 -5.56
N SER A 244 -25.29 -5.65 -6.23
CA SER A 244 -25.00 -4.58 -7.20
C SER A 244 -24.30 -3.37 -6.58
N SER A 245 -24.51 -3.11 -5.28
CA SER A 245 -23.77 -2.11 -4.50
C SER A 245 -22.25 -2.34 -4.45
N ASP A 246 -21.81 -3.59 -4.63
CA ASP A 246 -20.40 -4.01 -4.61
C ASP A 246 -19.81 -4.19 -6.02
N SER A 247 -20.62 -4.17 -7.09
CA SER A 247 -20.24 -4.43 -8.50
C SER A 247 -18.93 -3.73 -8.91
N THR A 248 -18.87 -2.40 -8.79
CA THR A 248 -17.70 -1.59 -9.17
C THR A 248 -16.46 -1.91 -8.33
N ARG A 249 -16.64 -2.19 -7.03
CA ARG A 249 -15.54 -2.53 -6.12
C ARG A 249 -15.00 -3.93 -6.42
N ALA A 250 -15.89 -4.88 -6.73
CA ALA A 250 -15.54 -6.23 -7.13
C ALA A 250 -14.71 -6.23 -8.41
N LEU A 251 -15.21 -5.55 -9.45
CA LEU A 251 -14.53 -5.45 -10.74
C LEU A 251 -13.12 -4.84 -10.60
N ARG A 252 -12.96 -3.79 -9.78
CA ARG A 252 -11.65 -3.18 -9.52
C ARG A 252 -10.71 -4.06 -8.71
N ALA A 253 -11.21 -4.77 -7.69
CA ALA A 253 -10.41 -5.70 -6.89
C ALA A 253 -9.81 -6.82 -7.75
N VAL A 254 -10.63 -7.43 -8.62
CA VAL A 254 -10.16 -8.49 -9.53
C VAL A 254 -9.24 -7.93 -10.63
N HIS A 255 -9.53 -6.75 -11.18
CA HIS A 255 -8.64 -6.07 -12.13
C HIS A 255 -7.25 -5.78 -11.57
N ALA A 256 -7.16 -5.31 -10.32
CA ALA A 256 -5.90 -5.04 -9.63
C ALA A 256 -5.15 -6.34 -9.29
N ALA A 257 -5.84 -7.35 -8.74
CA ALA A 257 -5.20 -8.60 -8.33
C ALA A 257 -4.59 -9.41 -9.49
N PHE A 258 -5.10 -9.23 -10.72
CA PHE A 258 -4.57 -9.86 -11.93
C PHE A 258 -3.71 -8.92 -12.80
N ASN A 259 -3.32 -7.76 -12.26
CA ASN A 259 -2.47 -6.78 -12.94
C ASN A 259 -3.01 -6.41 -14.34
N LEU A 260 -4.34 -6.34 -14.47
CA LEU A 260 -5.01 -5.82 -15.66
C LEU A 260 -5.06 -4.29 -15.65
N SER A 261 -4.90 -3.69 -14.47
CA SER A 261 -4.68 -2.27 -14.26
C SER A 261 -3.92 -2.04 -12.96
N ASN A 262 -3.08 -1.02 -12.92
CA ASN A 262 -2.39 -0.56 -11.71
C ASN A 262 -3.38 -0.39 -10.54
N MET A 263 -2.96 -0.82 -9.36
CA MET A 263 -3.63 -0.53 -8.10
C MET A 263 -3.57 0.98 -7.85
N THR A 264 -4.67 1.59 -7.41
CA THR A 264 -4.72 3.03 -7.14
C THR A 264 -4.76 3.30 -5.65
N ALA A 265 -3.86 4.16 -5.18
CA ALA A 265 -3.81 4.64 -3.80
C ALA A 265 -4.03 6.16 -3.78
N ARG A 266 -5.06 6.60 -3.05
CA ARG A 266 -5.30 8.03 -2.79
C ARG A 266 -4.74 8.39 -1.44
N VAL A 267 -3.89 9.39 -1.40
CA VAL A 267 -3.14 9.76 -0.20
C VAL A 267 -3.34 11.23 0.17
N GLY A 268 -3.47 11.48 1.47
CA GLY A 268 -3.41 12.80 2.07
C GLY A 268 -2.10 12.97 2.82
N ILE A 269 -1.56 14.18 2.88
CA ILE A 269 -0.39 14.52 3.71
C ILE A 269 -0.81 15.60 4.72
N ILE A 270 -0.47 15.42 5.98
CA ILE A 270 -0.71 16.37 7.06
C ILE A 270 0.64 16.77 7.66
N GLY A 271 0.87 18.07 7.83
CA GLY A 271 2.12 18.62 8.34
C GLY A 271 3.13 18.85 7.22
N MET A 272 3.11 20.03 6.61
CA MET A 272 4.13 20.46 5.62
C MET A 272 5.38 21.04 6.30
N SER A 273 5.88 20.32 7.30
CA SER A 273 7.24 20.46 7.82
C SER A 273 8.26 19.92 6.82
N GLU A 274 9.57 19.91 7.17
CA GLU A 274 10.60 19.31 6.31
C GLU A 274 10.25 17.87 5.87
N VAL A 275 9.69 17.06 6.78
CA VAL A 275 9.29 15.67 6.50
C VAL A 275 8.16 15.61 5.47
N GLY A 276 7.10 16.42 5.64
CA GLY A 276 5.97 16.44 4.71
C GLY A 276 6.33 16.96 3.32
N ILE A 277 7.18 18.00 3.27
CA ILE A 277 7.71 18.54 2.02
C ILE A 277 8.59 17.50 1.31
N SER A 278 9.50 16.84 2.05
CA SER A 278 10.34 15.77 1.50
C SER A 278 9.50 14.59 0.99
N LEU A 279 8.47 14.17 1.73
CA LEU A 279 7.55 13.12 1.31
C LEU A 279 6.81 13.50 0.03
N LEU A 280 6.35 14.74 -0.12
CA LEU A 280 5.70 15.18 -1.35
C LEU A 280 6.68 15.19 -2.53
N ARG A 281 7.93 15.66 -2.34
CA ARG A 281 9.00 15.55 -3.37
C ARG A 281 9.23 14.11 -3.80
N LEU A 282 9.34 13.20 -2.83
CA LEU A 282 9.58 11.79 -3.07
C LEU A 282 8.43 11.12 -3.83
N LEU A 283 7.18 11.40 -3.44
CA LEU A 283 5.98 10.90 -4.10
C LEU A 283 5.83 11.44 -5.53
N GLU A 284 6.20 12.69 -5.77
CA GLU A 284 6.20 13.31 -7.10
C GLU A 284 7.28 12.68 -8.00
N ALA A 285 8.52 12.54 -7.49
CA ALA A 285 9.66 12.01 -8.24
C ALA A 285 9.54 10.50 -8.55
N GLU A 286 9.11 9.68 -7.60
CA GLU A 286 9.02 8.22 -7.78
C GLU A 286 7.71 7.77 -8.46
N ARG A 287 6.77 8.67 -8.77
CA ARG A 287 5.41 8.29 -9.23
C ARG A 287 5.39 7.29 -10.40
N ASP A 288 6.23 7.49 -11.41
CA ASP A 288 6.30 6.59 -12.57
C ASP A 288 7.13 5.32 -12.31
N SER A 289 8.09 5.38 -11.38
CA SER A 289 8.80 4.22 -10.83
C SER A 289 7.83 3.32 -10.06
N LEU A 290 6.94 3.89 -9.24
CA LEU A 290 5.90 3.16 -8.51
C LEU A 290 4.89 2.49 -9.46
N LYS A 291 4.45 3.20 -10.50
CA LYS A 291 3.56 2.63 -11.52
C LYS A 291 4.19 1.46 -12.29
N SER A 292 5.48 1.55 -12.62
CA SER A 292 6.16 0.54 -13.46
C SER A 292 6.72 -0.65 -12.67
N ASN A 293 7.32 -0.40 -11.50
CA ASN A 293 7.98 -1.41 -10.67
C ASN A 293 7.01 -2.08 -9.68
N PHE A 294 6.08 -1.31 -9.09
CA PHE A 294 5.18 -1.78 -8.02
C PHE A 294 3.71 -1.88 -8.44
N ASP A 295 3.38 -1.58 -9.70
CA ASP A 295 2.02 -1.57 -10.26
C ASP A 295 1.06 -0.67 -9.46
N LEU A 296 1.59 0.43 -8.91
CA LEU A 296 0.91 1.33 -7.98
C LEU A 296 0.87 2.75 -8.53
N ASP A 297 -0.33 3.27 -8.78
CA ASP A 297 -0.56 4.68 -9.09
C ASP A 297 -0.96 5.40 -7.79
N ILE A 298 0.00 6.13 -7.19
CA ILE A 298 -0.27 7.00 -6.06
C ILE A 298 -0.79 8.35 -6.58
N GLN A 299 -1.85 8.83 -5.94
CA GLN A 299 -2.47 10.12 -6.18
C GLN A 299 -2.50 10.91 -4.85
N VAL A 300 -1.70 11.97 -4.74
CA VAL A 300 -1.85 12.92 -3.63
C VAL A 300 -3.05 13.80 -3.95
N CYS A 301 -4.13 13.67 -3.18
CA CYS A 301 -5.37 14.42 -3.42
C CYS A 301 -5.69 15.47 -2.35
N MET A 302 -4.94 15.46 -1.24
CA MET A 302 -5.14 16.36 -0.10
C MET A 302 -3.81 16.69 0.57
N VAL A 303 -3.60 17.96 0.91
CA VAL A 303 -2.50 18.43 1.76
C VAL A 303 -3.07 19.36 2.83
N CYS A 304 -2.81 19.07 4.09
CA CYS A 304 -3.10 19.94 5.23
C CYS A 304 -1.76 20.49 5.78
N PRO A 305 -1.50 21.81 5.71
CA PRO A 305 -0.22 22.36 6.14
C PRO A 305 0.10 22.11 7.62
N GLU A 306 -0.91 22.27 8.47
CA GLU A 306 -0.83 22.13 9.93
C GLU A 306 -2.14 21.56 10.46
N SER A 307 -2.10 20.73 11.52
CA SER A 307 -3.28 20.05 12.09
C SER A 307 -4.40 20.99 12.58
N GLY A 308 -4.05 22.23 12.92
CA GLY A 308 -5.01 23.27 13.35
C GLY A 308 -5.54 24.13 12.20
N SER A 309 -5.12 23.89 10.96
CA SER A 309 -5.58 24.67 9.81
C SER A 309 -7.01 24.32 9.42
N GLU A 310 -7.88 25.32 9.36
CA GLU A 310 -9.19 25.23 8.73
C GLU A 310 -9.10 25.11 7.19
N GLU A 311 -7.94 25.44 6.62
CA GLU A 311 -7.69 25.47 5.17
C GLU A 311 -6.77 24.30 4.74
N ILE A 312 -7.19 23.59 3.69
CA ILE A 312 -6.46 22.47 3.09
C ILE A 312 -6.33 22.68 1.59
N PHE A 313 -5.25 22.17 1.00
CA PHE A 313 -5.11 22.09 -0.45
C PHE A 313 -5.71 20.77 -0.96
N SER A 314 -6.57 20.85 -1.97
CA SER A 314 -7.21 19.70 -2.63
C SER A 314 -7.18 19.87 -4.16
N LEU A 315 -7.51 18.80 -4.90
CA LEU A 315 -7.57 18.83 -6.36
C LEU A 315 -8.88 19.45 -6.87
N ARG A 316 -8.79 20.46 -7.74
CA ARG A 316 -9.95 21.20 -8.29
C ARG A 316 -10.88 20.32 -9.12
N ASN A 317 -10.30 19.51 -10.01
CA ASN A 317 -11.01 18.68 -10.98
C ASN A 317 -10.88 17.19 -10.63
N ASP A 318 -11.05 16.86 -9.34
CA ASP A 318 -11.12 15.47 -8.87
C ASP A 318 -12.38 14.77 -9.43
N THR A 319 -12.33 14.39 -10.69
CA THR A 319 -13.42 13.82 -11.49
C THR A 319 -13.16 12.34 -11.81
N GLU A 320 -14.11 11.65 -12.43
CA GLU A 320 -14.07 10.18 -12.63
C GLU A 320 -12.88 9.67 -13.47
N SER A 321 -12.19 10.54 -14.22
CA SER A 321 -10.99 10.19 -14.99
C SER A 321 -9.66 10.27 -14.22
N GLY A 322 -9.70 10.75 -12.97
CA GLY A 322 -8.55 11.29 -12.23
C GLY A 322 -7.23 10.51 -12.33
N THR A 323 -6.25 11.13 -13.00
CA THR A 323 -4.82 10.80 -12.95
C THR A 323 -3.97 11.95 -12.38
N GLU A 324 -4.60 13.09 -12.09
CA GLU A 324 -4.01 14.31 -11.54
C GLU A 324 -3.58 14.10 -10.08
N SER A 325 -2.44 14.64 -9.67
CA SER A 325 -1.94 14.58 -8.28
C SER A 325 -1.49 15.98 -7.88
N LEU A 326 -1.65 16.35 -6.61
CA LEU A 326 -1.02 17.54 -6.06
C LEU A 326 0.49 17.41 -6.21
N THR A 327 1.11 18.50 -6.65
CA THR A 327 2.56 18.68 -6.82
C THR A 327 2.99 19.89 -6.00
N ILE A 328 4.28 20.00 -5.68
CA ILE A 328 4.77 21.17 -4.93
C ILE A 328 4.56 22.45 -5.74
N GLY A 329 4.83 22.41 -7.05
CA GLY A 329 4.63 23.54 -7.94
C GLY A 329 3.17 24.02 -7.98
N ALA A 330 2.18 23.14 -7.85
CA ALA A 330 0.77 23.52 -7.78
C ALA A 330 0.43 24.22 -6.45
N ILE A 331 0.96 23.72 -5.32
CA ILE A 331 0.71 24.30 -3.99
C ILE A 331 1.38 25.68 -3.86
N THR A 332 2.64 25.82 -4.32
CA THR A 332 3.37 27.09 -4.29
C THR A 332 2.63 28.19 -5.05
N ARG A 333 2.17 27.93 -6.29
CA ARG A 333 1.40 28.92 -7.08
C ARG A 333 0.15 29.43 -6.36
N VAL A 334 -0.64 28.52 -5.79
CA VAL A 334 -1.87 28.87 -5.04
C VAL A 334 -1.57 29.65 -3.76
N THR A 335 -0.37 29.51 -3.20
CA THR A 335 0.08 30.25 -2.02
C THR A 335 0.60 31.65 -2.38
N GLU A 336 1.21 31.80 -3.56
CA GLU A 336 1.81 33.07 -4.03
C GLU A 336 0.80 34.04 -4.69
N ASP A 337 -0.18 33.53 -5.45
CA ASP A 337 -1.28 34.34 -6.01
C ASP A 337 -2.63 33.59 -5.93
N PRO A 338 -3.47 33.89 -4.90
CA PRO A 338 -4.80 33.31 -4.77
C PRO A 338 -5.81 33.71 -5.87
N ASP A 339 -5.58 34.81 -6.59
CA ASP A 339 -6.49 35.36 -7.61
C ASP A 339 -6.14 34.88 -9.04
N GLU A 340 -4.98 34.25 -9.25
CA GLU A 340 -4.53 33.73 -10.55
C GLU A 340 -5.43 32.61 -11.12
N MET A 341 -6.38 32.11 -10.31
CA MET A 341 -7.44 31.14 -10.67
C MET A 341 -8.30 31.56 -11.90
N THR A 342 -8.11 32.79 -12.41
CA THR A 342 -8.85 33.40 -13.54
C THR A 342 -8.03 33.67 -14.81
N LYS A 343 -6.70 33.44 -14.86
CA LYS A 343 -5.84 33.98 -15.95
C LYS A 343 -4.91 33.02 -16.70
N THR A 344 -4.85 31.73 -16.37
CA THR A 344 -3.98 30.77 -17.06
C THR A 344 -4.63 30.18 -18.31
N THR A 345 -3.97 30.28 -19.47
CA THR A 345 -4.49 29.84 -20.79
C THR A 345 -4.28 28.36 -21.09
N PHE A 346 -5.36 27.58 -21.17
CA PHE A 346 -5.64 26.50 -22.15
C PHE A 346 -4.61 25.37 -22.41
N ALA A 347 -3.59 25.17 -21.57
CA ALA A 347 -2.63 24.05 -21.72
C ALA A 347 -2.34 23.29 -20.41
N ASP A 348 -2.32 23.96 -19.27
CA ASP A 348 -1.93 23.38 -17.96
C ASP A 348 -3.12 23.22 -16.98
N GLU A 349 -4.35 23.07 -17.48
CA GLU A 349 -5.58 23.04 -16.66
C GLU A 349 -5.77 21.76 -15.81
N GLU A 350 -4.99 20.69 -16.07
CA GLU A 350 -5.11 19.36 -15.42
C GLU A 350 -4.31 19.21 -14.09
N GLN A 351 -3.82 20.30 -13.48
CA GLN A 351 -3.09 20.25 -12.18
C GLN A 351 -3.43 21.40 -11.22
N ALA A 352 -4.65 21.95 -11.29
CA ALA A 352 -5.06 23.03 -10.39
C ALA A 352 -5.33 22.51 -8.96
N ALA A 353 -4.44 22.83 -8.02
CA ALA A 353 -4.74 22.80 -6.60
C ALA A 353 -5.74 23.91 -6.24
N VAL A 354 -6.55 23.71 -5.21
CA VAL A 354 -7.47 24.72 -4.65
C VAL A 354 -7.47 24.67 -3.12
N VAL A 355 -7.70 25.82 -2.50
CA VAL A 355 -7.90 25.92 -1.05
C VAL A 355 -9.35 25.58 -0.71
N SER A 356 -9.54 24.58 0.14
CA SER A 356 -10.85 24.14 0.67
C SER A 356 -10.93 24.41 2.17
N LYS A 357 -12.12 24.81 2.66
CA LYS A 357 -12.36 25.12 4.08
C LYS A 357 -13.09 23.99 4.81
N GLY A 358 -12.55 23.57 5.95
CA GLY A 358 -13.07 22.48 6.79
C GLY A 358 -11.97 21.56 7.38
N GLY A 359 -10.70 21.93 7.24
CA GLY A 359 -9.55 21.29 7.90
C GLY A 359 -9.47 19.78 7.75
N LEU A 360 -9.04 19.11 8.83
CA LEU A 360 -8.96 17.65 8.92
C LEU A 360 -10.32 16.93 8.86
N GLY A 361 -11.45 17.65 9.01
CA GLY A 361 -12.79 17.10 8.84
C GLY A 361 -13.07 16.67 7.40
N LEU A 362 -12.56 17.43 6.42
CA LEU A 362 -12.72 17.14 4.99
C LEU A 362 -11.86 15.98 4.47
N CYS A 363 -10.98 15.39 5.30
CA CYS A 363 -10.14 14.26 4.90
C CYS A 363 -10.97 13.12 4.30
N PHE A 364 -12.10 12.74 4.92
CA PHE A 364 -12.91 11.63 4.43
C PHE A 364 -13.51 11.92 3.06
N ASP A 365 -14.17 13.07 2.88
CA ASP A 365 -14.83 13.45 1.63
C ASP A 365 -13.84 13.65 0.48
N THR A 366 -12.62 14.10 0.78
CA THR A 366 -11.55 14.31 -0.21
C THR A 366 -10.83 13.01 -0.58
N LEU A 367 -10.55 12.13 0.39
CA LEU A 367 -9.80 10.90 0.14
C LEU A 367 -10.69 9.78 -0.39
N PHE A 368 -11.85 9.57 0.23
CA PHE A 368 -12.63 8.36 0.06
C PHE A 368 -13.32 8.30 -1.29
N ARG A 369 -12.98 7.27 -2.06
CA ARG A 369 -13.62 6.92 -3.34
C ARG A 369 -13.85 5.42 -3.38
N LYS A 370 -15.04 4.98 -3.80
CA LYS A 370 -15.44 3.55 -3.85
C LYS A 370 -14.67 2.60 -4.79
N GLU A 371 -14.28 2.94 -6.01
CA GLU A 371 -13.28 3.97 -6.30
C GLU A 371 -11.88 3.34 -6.30
N CYS A 372 -11.03 3.81 -5.39
CA CYS A 372 -9.64 3.39 -5.28
C CYS A 372 -9.47 2.18 -4.36
N THR A 373 -8.35 1.46 -4.53
CA THR A 373 -8.05 0.24 -3.77
C THR A 373 -7.53 0.54 -2.37
N ILE A 374 -6.82 1.67 -2.21
CA ILE A 374 -6.25 2.13 -0.95
C ILE A 374 -6.59 3.61 -0.78
N HIS A 375 -6.97 3.98 0.44
CA HIS A 375 -7.08 5.36 0.92
C HIS A 375 -6.15 5.45 2.12
N ALA A 376 -5.20 6.40 2.11
CA ALA A 376 -4.25 6.55 3.21
C ALA A 376 -4.00 8.01 3.60
N ILE A 377 -3.58 8.22 4.84
CA ILE A 377 -3.13 9.51 5.35
C ILE A 377 -1.70 9.35 5.86
N PHE A 378 -0.81 10.21 5.38
CA PHE A 378 0.51 10.43 5.93
C PHE A 378 0.45 11.55 6.96
N ASP A 379 0.54 11.19 8.23
CA ASP A 379 0.68 12.15 9.32
C ASP A 379 2.16 12.41 9.60
N CYS A 380 2.66 13.52 9.06
CA CYS A 380 4.03 14.01 9.21
C CYS A 380 4.15 15.06 10.35
N THR A 381 3.11 15.16 11.19
CA THR A 381 3.07 16.08 12.33
C THR A 381 3.64 15.44 13.58
N ASN A 382 3.66 16.19 14.68
CA ASN A 382 4.00 15.66 16.00
C ASN A 382 3.13 16.29 17.10
N ASP A 383 1.86 16.56 16.81
CA ASP A 383 0.91 17.21 17.72
C ASP A 383 -0.24 16.29 18.14
N GLU A 384 -0.99 16.69 19.18
CA GLU A 384 -2.12 15.90 19.68
C GLU A 384 -3.39 16.06 18.82
N ALA A 385 -3.54 17.17 18.08
CA ALA A 385 -4.76 17.49 17.36
C ALA A 385 -4.97 16.56 16.15
N SER A 386 -3.94 16.33 15.32
CA SER A 386 -3.97 15.29 14.27
C SER A 386 -4.24 13.91 14.86
N GLY A 387 -3.56 13.58 15.95
CA GLY A 387 -3.65 12.30 16.62
C GLY A 387 -5.07 11.90 17.07
N ARG A 388 -5.95 12.87 17.35
CA ARG A 388 -7.35 12.62 17.73
C ARG A 388 -8.21 12.10 16.57
N TYR A 389 -7.85 12.40 15.32
CA TYR A 389 -8.59 11.94 14.14
C TYR A 389 -8.24 10.51 13.71
N HIS A 390 -7.09 9.97 14.14
CA HIS A 390 -6.59 8.65 13.74
C HIS A 390 -7.62 7.53 13.86
N ALA A 391 -8.29 7.42 15.01
CA ALA A 391 -9.31 6.39 15.22
C ALA A 391 -10.54 6.56 14.31
N GLY A 392 -10.90 7.80 13.98
CA GLY A 392 -11.99 8.10 13.03
C GLY A 392 -11.65 7.66 11.60
N TRP A 393 -10.46 8.00 11.12
CA TRP A 393 -9.98 7.59 9.79
C TRP A 393 -9.85 6.07 9.67
N LEU A 394 -9.29 5.40 10.68
CA LEU A 394 -9.24 3.94 10.73
C LEU A 394 -10.64 3.32 10.66
N ARG A 395 -11.58 3.76 11.52
CA ARG A 395 -12.99 3.29 11.49
C ARG A 395 -13.66 3.52 10.13
N ALA A 396 -13.28 4.57 9.41
CA ALA A 396 -13.76 4.90 8.07
C ALA A 396 -13.09 4.10 6.92
N GLY A 397 -12.11 3.25 7.23
CA GLY A 397 -11.40 2.42 6.24
C GLY A 397 -10.19 3.09 5.59
N ILE A 398 -9.73 4.23 6.12
CA ILE A 398 -8.53 4.93 5.67
C ILE A 398 -7.34 4.40 6.48
N ASP A 399 -6.29 3.95 5.79
CA ASP A 399 -5.02 3.56 6.41
C ASP A 399 -4.31 4.83 6.93
N VAL A 400 -3.70 4.77 8.12
CA VAL A 400 -2.97 5.91 8.69
C VAL A 400 -1.51 5.53 8.83
N ILE A 401 -0.61 6.32 8.28
CA ILE A 401 0.83 6.12 8.25
C ILE A 401 1.45 7.33 8.94
N THR A 402 1.98 7.16 10.14
CA THR A 402 2.29 8.29 11.02
C THR A 402 3.73 8.29 11.53
N ALA A 403 4.33 9.48 11.55
CA ALA A 403 5.57 9.79 12.28
C ALA A 403 5.28 10.46 13.64
N ASN A 404 4.02 10.74 13.96
CA ASN A 404 3.57 11.48 15.14
C ASN A 404 3.66 10.62 16.39
N ASN A 405 4.58 10.99 17.30
CA ASN A 405 4.74 10.25 18.55
C ASN A 405 3.67 10.60 19.58
N ARG A 406 3.06 11.79 19.55
CA ARG A 406 1.96 12.19 20.43
C ARG A 406 0.68 11.39 20.15
N GLY A 407 0.43 10.98 18.91
CA GLY A 407 -0.67 10.08 18.55
C GLY A 407 -0.68 8.73 19.29
N LEU A 408 0.50 8.22 19.68
CA LEU A 408 0.66 6.92 20.36
C LEU A 408 1.06 7.02 21.84
N SER A 409 1.80 8.08 22.21
CA SER A 409 2.21 8.35 23.60
C SER A 409 1.14 9.15 24.38
N GLY A 410 0.18 9.76 23.70
CA GLY A 410 -0.89 10.57 24.27
C GLY A 410 -1.88 9.84 25.19
N PRO A 411 -2.99 10.51 25.56
CA PRO A 411 -3.96 10.03 26.54
C PRO A 411 -4.49 8.62 26.30
N LYS A 412 -4.76 7.89 27.39
CA LYS A 412 -5.25 6.51 27.37
C LYS A 412 -6.46 6.30 26.45
N HIS A 413 -7.45 7.21 26.50
CA HIS A 413 -8.68 7.12 25.72
C HIS A 413 -8.40 7.12 24.20
N GLN A 414 -7.60 8.06 23.71
CA GLN A 414 -7.22 8.18 22.30
C GLN A 414 -6.54 6.90 21.79
N ARG A 415 -5.66 6.32 22.61
CA ARG A 415 -4.99 5.05 22.31
C ARG A 415 -5.96 3.87 22.33
N GLU A 416 -6.91 3.84 23.26
CA GLU A 416 -7.96 2.80 23.32
C GLU A 416 -8.91 2.89 22.12
N ASP A 417 -9.28 4.10 21.70
CA ASP A 417 -9.99 4.39 20.45
C ASP A 417 -9.24 3.87 19.22
N ILE A 418 -7.94 4.16 19.09
CA ILE A 418 -7.10 3.63 18.00
C ILE A 418 -7.03 2.10 18.05
N LYS A 419 -6.80 1.52 19.25
CA LYS A 419 -6.71 0.06 19.46
C LYS A 419 -8.04 -0.65 19.21
N GLU A 420 -9.18 -0.01 19.48
CA GLU A 420 -10.50 -0.50 19.12
C GLU A 420 -10.73 -0.39 17.60
N ALA A 421 -10.33 0.72 16.98
CA ALA A 421 -10.38 0.87 15.53
C ALA A 421 -9.54 -0.21 14.81
N GLU A 422 -8.31 -0.50 15.27
CA GLU A 422 -7.50 -1.62 14.77
C GLU A 422 -8.15 -2.99 15.04
N LYS A 423 -8.78 -3.18 16.20
CA LYS A 423 -9.47 -4.43 16.56
C LYS A 423 -10.79 -4.64 15.81
N SER A 424 -11.42 -3.58 15.29
CA SER A 424 -12.68 -3.65 14.55
C SER A 424 -12.50 -4.20 13.12
N ASN A 425 -11.72 -5.30 13.01
CA ASN A 425 -11.45 -6.12 11.81
C ASN A 425 -12.71 -6.70 11.12
N GLY A 426 -13.91 -6.37 11.60
CA GLY A 426 -15.16 -6.56 10.89
C GLY A 426 -15.31 -5.56 9.72
N LYS A 427 -15.03 -6.06 8.51
CA LYS A 427 -15.51 -5.56 7.20
C LYS A 427 -15.25 -4.10 6.75
N GLN A 428 -14.81 -3.15 7.58
CA GLN A 428 -14.53 -1.77 7.08
C GLN A 428 -13.25 -1.08 7.58
N SER A 429 -12.70 -1.39 8.75
CA SER A 429 -11.54 -0.64 9.30
C SER A 429 -10.24 -0.68 8.44
N GLY A 430 -9.46 0.40 8.52
CA GLY A 430 -8.13 0.59 7.91
C GLY A 430 -6.96 0.14 8.81
N VAL A 431 -5.73 0.33 8.35
CA VAL A 431 -4.49 -0.15 9.00
C VAL A 431 -3.69 1.00 9.60
N TYR A 432 -3.23 0.86 10.85
CA TYR A 432 -2.39 1.84 11.55
C TYR A 432 -0.90 1.48 11.44
N LEU A 433 -0.19 2.20 10.59
CA LEU A 433 1.23 2.09 10.26
C LEU A 433 2.00 3.19 11.00
N ARG A 434 3.10 2.82 11.63
CA ARG A 434 3.70 3.56 12.75
C ARG A 434 5.18 3.26 13.02
N GLU A 435 5.86 2.59 12.09
CA GLU A 435 7.29 2.27 12.20
C GLU A 435 8.11 3.55 12.48
N THR A 436 7.80 4.62 11.74
CA THR A 436 8.59 5.86 11.79
C THR A 436 8.54 6.63 13.11
N VAL A 437 7.60 6.29 14.00
CA VAL A 437 7.51 6.82 15.36
C VAL A 437 8.72 6.40 16.23
N VAL A 438 9.40 5.30 15.90
CA VAL A 438 10.49 4.75 16.72
C VAL A 438 11.80 4.72 15.93
N ALA A 439 12.65 5.71 16.18
CA ALA A 439 13.97 5.86 15.53
C ALA A 439 13.91 6.03 13.99
N GLY A 440 12.91 6.76 13.50
CA GLY A 440 12.81 7.16 12.10
C GLY A 440 12.71 5.95 11.16
N GLY A 441 13.59 5.86 10.16
CA GLY A 441 13.54 4.77 9.17
C GLY A 441 14.03 3.40 9.63
N LEU A 442 14.39 3.21 10.91
CA LEU A 442 14.88 1.92 11.40
C LEU A 442 13.73 0.92 11.65
N PRO A 443 13.84 -0.37 11.27
CA PRO A 443 12.77 -1.35 11.42
C PRO A 443 12.68 -1.89 12.87
N ILE A 444 12.27 -1.04 13.82
CA ILE A 444 12.24 -1.36 15.25
C ILE A 444 10.94 -2.06 15.64
N ILE A 445 9.78 -1.50 15.27
CA ILE A 445 8.44 -2.04 15.53
C ILE A 445 8.19 -3.30 14.70
N SER A 446 8.53 -3.31 13.40
CA SER A 446 8.41 -4.53 12.57
C SER A 446 9.28 -5.67 13.09
N THR A 447 10.50 -5.40 13.57
CA THR A 447 11.35 -6.40 14.23
C THR A 447 10.72 -6.89 15.53
N LEU A 448 10.27 -5.98 16.40
CA LEU A 448 9.59 -6.30 17.65
C LEU A 448 8.40 -7.24 17.42
N ARG A 449 7.51 -6.87 16.48
CA ARG A 449 6.33 -7.66 16.10
C ARG A 449 6.72 -9.00 15.51
N SER A 450 7.72 -9.06 14.63
CA SER A 450 8.20 -10.32 14.04
C SER A 450 8.75 -11.29 15.08
N LEU A 451 9.50 -10.80 16.06
CA LEU A 451 9.99 -11.60 17.19
C LEU A 451 8.82 -12.17 18.00
N LEU A 452 7.83 -11.35 18.34
CA LEU A 452 6.62 -11.77 19.07
C LEU A 452 5.78 -12.78 18.27
N HIS A 453 5.52 -12.53 16.98
CA HIS A 453 4.78 -13.44 16.09
C HIS A 453 5.47 -14.80 15.92
N SER A 454 6.81 -14.85 15.96
CA SER A 454 7.58 -16.11 15.94
C SER A 454 7.55 -16.90 17.26
N GLY A 455 6.76 -16.45 18.25
CA GLY A 455 6.68 -17.02 19.58
C GLY A 455 7.92 -16.78 20.45
N ASP A 456 8.76 -15.79 20.13
CA ASP A 456 9.82 -15.37 21.04
C ASP A 456 9.24 -14.52 22.20
N LYS A 457 10.04 -14.25 23.22
CA LYS A 457 9.66 -13.40 24.35
C LYS A 457 10.72 -12.33 24.55
N ILE A 458 10.35 -11.07 24.34
CA ILE A 458 11.20 -9.93 24.70
C ILE A 458 11.39 -9.91 26.22
N ARG A 459 12.62 -9.65 26.66
CA ARG A 459 13.01 -9.52 28.06
C ARG A 459 13.36 -8.08 28.39
N ARG A 460 14.23 -7.49 27.56
CA ARG A 460 14.67 -6.10 27.69
C ARG A 460 14.88 -5.49 26.31
N ILE A 461 14.58 -4.20 26.17
CA ILE A 461 15.03 -3.37 25.05
C ILE A 461 15.92 -2.29 25.65
N ASP A 462 17.15 -2.16 25.14
CA ASP A 462 18.04 -1.04 25.47
C ASP A 462 18.30 -0.24 24.19
N GLY A 463 18.33 1.09 24.24
CA GLY A 463 18.59 1.88 23.04
C GLY A 463 19.02 3.33 23.28
N ILE A 464 19.53 3.93 22.20
CA ILE A 464 19.73 5.36 22.01
C ILE A 464 18.72 5.77 20.95
N PHE A 465 17.72 6.59 21.32
CA PHE A 465 16.62 7.02 20.45
C PHE A 465 16.67 8.53 20.10
N THR A 466 17.53 9.31 20.76
CA THR A 466 17.67 10.76 20.57
C THR A 466 19.00 11.10 19.91
N VAL A 467 18.96 11.61 18.67
CA VAL A 467 20.15 11.88 17.88
C VAL A 467 21.01 13.00 18.48
N VAL A 468 20.38 14.11 18.89
CA VAL A 468 21.07 15.25 19.52
C VAL A 468 21.80 14.83 20.80
N LYS A 469 21.10 14.13 21.70
CA LYS A 469 21.68 13.67 22.96
C LYS A 469 22.78 12.62 22.71
N SER A 470 22.65 11.78 21.68
CA SER A 470 23.73 10.89 21.22
C SER A 470 24.97 11.69 20.79
N TYR A 471 24.79 12.72 19.96
CA TYR A 471 25.85 13.63 19.50
C TYR A 471 26.56 14.31 20.68
N VAL A 472 25.82 14.94 21.59
CA VAL A 472 26.39 15.62 22.76
C VAL A 472 27.15 14.65 23.67
N MET A 473 26.59 13.48 23.97
CA MET A 473 27.25 12.45 24.80
C MET A 473 28.52 11.90 24.13
N PHE A 474 28.53 11.77 22.80
CA PHE A 474 29.69 11.36 22.04
C PHE A 474 30.81 12.42 22.07
N ARG A 475 30.45 13.71 22.07
CA ARG A 475 31.41 14.84 22.06
C ARG A 475 32.05 15.15 23.41
N ILE A 476 31.31 14.98 24.51
CA ILE A 476 31.87 15.09 25.88
C ILE A 476 32.64 13.84 26.32
N SER A 477 32.30 12.67 25.75
CA SER A 477 32.88 11.37 26.14
C SER A 477 33.14 10.50 24.89
N PRO A 478 34.10 10.90 24.03
CA PRO A 478 34.45 10.12 22.84
C PRO A 478 35.22 8.85 23.24
N PRO A 479 35.03 7.72 22.53
CA PRO A 479 35.81 6.51 22.76
C PRO A 479 37.25 6.68 22.26
N PRO A 480 38.24 5.93 22.79
CA PRO A 480 39.66 6.12 22.43
C PRO A 480 39.99 5.94 20.94
N ASN A 481 39.17 5.16 20.21
CA ASN A 481 39.31 4.97 18.77
C ASN A 481 38.09 5.57 18.05
N VAL A 482 38.05 6.89 17.99
CA VAL A 482 37.03 7.66 17.24
C VAL A 482 36.99 7.25 15.76
N ALA A 483 38.12 6.90 15.15
CA ALA A 483 38.18 6.44 13.76
C ALA A 483 37.40 5.13 13.52
N ALA A 484 37.35 4.22 14.50
CA ALA A 484 36.50 3.02 14.42
C ALA A 484 34.99 3.34 14.48
N CYS A 485 34.61 4.56 14.90
CA CYS A 485 33.22 5.03 14.92
C CYS A 485 32.79 5.65 13.58
N SER A 486 33.73 6.00 12.70
CA SER A 486 33.48 6.61 11.38
C SER A 486 33.94 5.74 10.20
N GLN A 487 34.63 4.63 10.45
CA GLN A 487 35.17 3.70 9.45
C GLN A 487 34.13 3.01 8.54
N PHE A 488 32.83 3.26 8.73
CA PHE A 488 31.79 2.63 7.92
C PHE A 488 31.57 3.27 6.53
N ASP A 489 31.79 4.59 6.32
CA ASP A 489 31.39 5.26 5.07
C ASP A 489 32.25 6.48 4.62
N VAL A 490 33.58 6.44 4.80
CA VAL A 490 34.47 7.51 4.24
C VAL A 490 34.88 7.25 2.78
N THR A 491 34.67 6.04 2.25
CA THR A 491 35.06 5.65 0.87
C THR A 491 33.90 5.52 -0.12
N SER A 492 32.66 5.66 0.36
CA SER A 492 31.40 5.45 -0.38
C SER A 492 30.70 6.75 -0.80
N SER A 493 31.06 7.88 -0.18
CA SER A 493 30.44 9.20 -0.38
C SER A 493 30.79 9.91 -1.70
N ASN A 494 31.61 9.29 -2.58
CA ASN A 494 31.85 9.76 -3.95
C ASN A 494 30.74 9.33 -4.95
N GLY A 495 29.62 8.80 -4.46
CA GLY A 495 28.41 8.59 -5.26
C GLY A 495 27.71 9.91 -5.57
N VAL A 496 27.70 10.31 -6.84
CA VAL A 496 27.11 11.57 -7.32
C VAL A 496 25.60 11.62 -7.00
N PHE A 497 25.22 12.53 -6.10
CA PHE A 497 23.87 13.06 -5.99
C PHE A 497 23.90 14.52 -6.44
N GLU A 498 23.38 14.79 -7.65
CA GLU A 498 23.17 16.16 -8.13
C GLU A 498 21.91 16.73 -7.49
N GLY A 499 22.08 17.76 -6.68
CA GLY A 499 21.00 18.51 -6.03
C GLY A 499 21.56 19.36 -4.90
N ASP A 500 21.37 20.69 -4.97
CA ASP A 500 21.90 21.64 -3.99
C ASP A 500 21.26 21.42 -2.61
N MET A 501 21.92 20.59 -1.81
CA MET A 501 21.60 20.39 -0.42
C MET A 501 22.90 20.49 0.39
N LYS A 502 22.87 21.30 1.46
CA LYS A 502 23.98 21.42 2.40
C LYS A 502 24.13 20.09 3.14
N THR A 503 24.87 19.16 2.53
CA THR A 503 25.33 17.95 3.19
C THR A 503 26.25 18.36 4.33
N SER A 504 25.72 18.40 5.54
CA SER A 504 26.48 18.73 6.75
C SER A 504 27.44 17.59 7.07
N SER A 505 28.60 17.66 6.41
CA SER A 505 29.90 17.21 6.89
C SER A 505 29.86 16.17 8.01
N THR A 506 29.85 14.88 7.63
CA THR A 506 30.42 13.79 8.45
C THR A 506 31.95 13.90 8.59
N ALA A 507 32.52 15.08 8.33
CA ALA A 507 33.92 15.41 8.38
C ALA A 507 34.22 16.23 9.64
N PHE A 508 35.28 15.84 10.34
CA PHE A 508 35.78 16.42 11.60
C PHE A 508 34.96 16.08 12.86
N VAL A 509 35.28 14.94 13.48
CA VAL A 509 35.11 14.80 14.93
C VAL A 509 36.31 15.50 15.59
N GLY A 510 36.07 16.66 16.19
CA GLY A 510 37.07 17.37 16.98
C GLY A 510 37.46 16.62 18.26
N GLU A 511 38.46 17.14 18.97
CA GLU A 511 38.82 16.66 20.30
C GLU A 511 37.63 16.78 21.29
N ALA A 512 37.71 16.06 22.41
CA ALA A 512 36.68 16.10 23.46
C ALA A 512 36.46 17.54 23.93
N CYS A 513 35.19 17.95 24.04
CA CYS A 513 34.80 19.32 24.41
C CYS A 513 33.90 19.33 25.65
N SER A 514 33.71 20.52 26.24
CA SER A 514 32.82 20.67 27.39
C SER A 514 31.35 20.47 27.01
N PHE A 515 30.47 20.21 27.99
CA PHE A 515 29.04 20.01 27.72
C PHE A 515 28.40 21.25 27.10
N SER A 516 28.70 22.44 27.62
CA SER A 516 28.22 23.69 27.06
C SER A 516 28.75 23.96 25.64
N GLN A 517 29.96 23.49 25.31
CA GLN A 517 30.50 23.56 23.95
C GLN A 517 29.79 22.59 23.01
N ALA A 518 29.60 21.33 23.42
CA ALA A 518 28.91 20.31 22.64
C ALA A 518 27.46 20.68 22.33
N VAL A 519 26.75 21.30 23.29
CA VAL A 519 25.39 21.83 23.09
C VAL A 519 25.39 22.99 22.08
N ARG A 520 26.24 24.01 22.28
CA ARG A 520 26.34 25.16 21.36
C ARG A 520 26.71 24.73 19.94
N GLU A 521 27.54 23.71 19.79
CA GLU A 521 27.91 23.17 18.47
C GLU A 521 26.75 22.42 17.81
N ALA A 522 25.99 21.61 18.57
CA ALA A 522 24.78 20.95 18.05
C ALA A 522 23.74 21.97 17.55
N VAL A 523 23.55 23.09 18.27
CA VAL A 523 22.70 24.21 17.83
C VAL A 523 23.26 24.86 16.56
N HIS A 524 24.56 25.15 16.51
CA HIS A 524 25.19 25.81 15.36
C HIS A 524 25.16 24.94 14.08
N LEU A 525 25.22 23.61 14.22
CA LEU A 525 25.09 22.64 13.14
C LEU A 525 23.64 22.39 12.69
N GLY A 526 22.65 23.01 13.34
CA GLY A 526 21.23 22.78 13.06
C GLY A 526 20.79 21.36 13.40
N HIS A 527 21.38 20.75 14.43
CA HIS A 527 20.96 19.43 14.90
C HIS A 527 19.81 19.48 15.89
N THR A 528 19.54 20.64 16.50
CA THR A 528 18.47 20.84 17.49
C THR A 528 17.27 21.58 16.90
N GLU A 529 16.11 21.39 17.53
CA GLU A 529 14.98 22.32 17.45
C GLU A 529 15.38 23.74 17.90
N ASP A 530 14.55 24.73 17.57
CA ASP A 530 14.71 26.15 17.98
C ASP A 530 14.90 26.32 19.50
N ASN A 531 14.29 25.42 20.29
CA ASN A 531 14.54 25.28 21.72
C ASN A 531 15.27 23.96 22.00
N PRO A 532 16.59 23.97 22.27
CA PRO A 532 17.39 22.76 22.50
C PRO A 532 16.92 21.94 23.72
N ALA A 533 16.12 22.51 24.62
CA ALA A 533 15.51 21.77 25.71
C ALA A 533 14.64 20.61 25.21
N LEU A 534 13.95 20.75 24.07
CA LEU A 534 13.06 19.72 23.52
C LEU A 534 13.82 18.43 23.14
N ASP A 535 15.08 18.55 22.72
CA ASP A 535 15.95 17.44 22.33
C ASP A 535 16.84 16.89 23.46
N LEU A 536 17.27 17.78 24.37
CA LEU A 536 18.19 17.46 25.45
C LEU A 536 17.46 16.95 26.70
N ASN A 537 16.23 17.41 26.93
CA ASN A 537 15.34 16.82 27.91
C ASN A 537 14.92 15.42 27.45
N ASN A 538 14.49 14.60 28.39
CA ASN A 538 14.14 13.21 28.12
C ASN A 538 12.79 13.02 27.40
N GLU A 539 12.09 14.10 27.04
CA GLU A 539 10.69 14.09 26.54
C GLU A 539 10.50 13.27 25.24
N TYR A 540 11.33 13.48 24.22
CA TYR A 540 11.23 12.68 22.99
C TYR A 540 11.50 11.19 23.25
N ALA A 541 12.59 10.89 23.96
CA ALA A 541 12.96 9.51 24.32
C ALA A 541 11.88 8.84 25.19
N ALA A 542 11.23 9.61 26.06
CA ALA A 542 10.14 9.18 26.91
C ALA A 542 8.95 8.70 26.07
N ARG A 543 8.48 9.52 25.12
CA ARG A 543 7.38 9.14 24.22
C ARG A 543 7.67 7.92 23.35
N VAL A 544 8.89 7.81 22.83
CA VAL A 544 9.34 6.64 22.06
C VAL A 544 9.31 5.38 22.92
N LEU A 545 9.75 5.46 24.18
CA LEU A 545 9.67 4.37 25.14
C LEU A 545 8.21 4.04 25.54
N MET A 546 7.34 5.04 25.72
CA MET A 546 5.91 4.84 25.96
C MET A 546 5.28 4.05 24.81
N ALA A 547 5.57 4.42 23.56
CA ALA A 547 5.07 3.72 22.38
C ALA A 547 5.55 2.25 22.34
N LEU A 548 6.85 2.01 22.55
CA LEU A 548 7.43 0.66 22.60
C LEU A 548 6.89 -0.20 23.75
N ALA A 549 6.73 0.39 24.94
CA ALA A 549 6.17 -0.29 26.11
C ALA A 549 4.69 -0.67 25.87
N ARG A 550 3.92 0.23 25.24
CA ARG A 550 2.52 -0.03 24.84
C ARG A 550 2.40 -1.14 23.78
N GLU A 551 3.31 -1.20 22.79
CA GLU A 551 3.41 -2.33 21.84
C GLU A 551 3.79 -3.65 22.52
N LEU A 552 4.55 -3.61 23.62
CA LEU A 552 4.85 -4.77 24.48
C LEU A 552 3.69 -5.18 25.42
N GLY A 553 2.57 -4.44 25.42
CA GLY A 553 1.43 -4.70 26.30
C GLY A 553 1.59 -4.18 27.73
N MET A 554 2.48 -3.20 27.95
CA MET A 554 2.61 -2.49 29.22
C MET A 554 1.61 -1.33 29.24
N ASP A 555 0.42 -1.59 29.79
CA ASP A 555 -0.64 -0.61 30.04
C ASP A 555 -0.41 0.06 31.41
N GLU A 556 0.26 1.22 31.45
CA GLU A 556 0.22 2.17 32.58
C GLU A 556 -0.30 3.54 32.08
N ASP A 557 -0.92 4.31 32.97
CA ASP A 557 -1.81 5.41 32.58
C ASP A 557 -1.10 6.78 32.44
N ASN A 558 0.11 6.93 32.99
CA ASN A 558 0.84 8.20 33.01
C ASN A 558 2.33 8.04 32.60
N GLU A 559 2.85 9.01 31.84
CA GLU A 559 4.24 9.03 31.35
C GLU A 559 5.25 9.13 32.50
N THR A 560 4.94 9.93 33.52
CA THR A 560 5.76 10.10 34.74
C THR A 560 5.71 8.91 35.71
N GLU A 561 4.70 8.03 35.61
CA GLU A 561 4.62 6.82 36.43
C GLU A 561 5.32 5.63 35.78
N LEU A 562 5.20 5.47 34.46
CA LEU A 562 5.92 4.41 33.73
C LEU A 562 7.43 4.68 33.70
N ILE A 563 7.82 5.94 33.48
CA ILE A 563 9.21 6.33 33.28
C ILE A 563 9.80 6.76 34.62
N LYS A 564 10.57 5.85 35.20
CA LYS A 564 11.53 6.23 36.25
C LYS A 564 12.66 7.00 35.60
N MET A 565 12.48 8.32 35.50
CA MET A 565 13.61 9.23 35.35
C MET A 565 14.43 9.13 36.64
N SER A 566 15.54 8.40 36.56
CA SER A 566 16.62 8.63 37.51
C SER A 566 17.03 10.10 37.39
N SER A 567 17.17 10.79 38.52
CA SER A 567 17.66 12.17 38.61
C SER A 567 19.11 12.35 38.10
N ASP A 568 19.70 11.29 37.53
CA ASP A 568 20.97 11.28 36.81
C ASP A 568 20.86 11.93 35.41
N VAL A 569 20.27 13.12 35.38
CA VAL A 569 20.67 14.14 34.41
C VAL A 569 22.15 14.49 34.70
N LEU A 570 22.88 15.03 33.73
CA LEU A 570 24.32 15.31 33.89
C LEU A 570 24.64 16.23 35.08
N VAL A 571 23.66 17.06 35.43
CA VAL A 571 23.51 17.89 36.63
C VAL A 571 22.01 17.87 36.99
N ASP A 572 21.61 18.24 38.21
CA ASP A 572 20.21 18.62 38.48
C ASP A 572 19.85 19.85 37.60
N ILE A 573 19.36 19.58 36.39
CA ILE A 573 18.82 20.59 35.48
C ILE A 573 17.43 20.94 36.02
N ASP A 574 17.37 22.06 36.76
CA ASP A 574 16.13 22.81 36.99
C ASP A 574 15.37 22.92 35.67
N ASP A 575 14.06 22.67 35.64
CA ASP A 575 13.25 22.72 34.41
C ASP A 575 13.32 24.10 33.71
N ASN A 576 13.83 25.13 34.40
CA ASN A 576 14.08 26.48 33.90
C ASN A 576 15.50 26.72 33.34
N LEU A 577 16.37 25.71 33.26
CA LEU A 577 17.77 25.90 32.82
C LEU A 577 17.86 26.24 31.32
N ASN A 578 18.44 27.39 30.99
CA ASN A 578 18.66 27.78 29.61
C ASN A 578 19.87 27.04 29.01
N PHE A 579 19.63 26.08 28.11
CA PHE A 579 20.69 25.34 27.40
C PHE A 579 21.60 26.21 26.51
N LEU A 580 21.18 27.43 26.16
CA LEU A 580 22.00 28.39 25.43
C LEU A 580 22.94 29.20 26.34
N ASP A 581 22.68 29.24 27.65
CA ASP A 581 23.45 29.97 28.66
C ASP A 581 23.69 29.10 29.91
N LEU A 582 24.45 28.02 29.71
CA LEU A 582 24.73 27.03 30.74
C LEU A 582 25.77 27.55 31.75
N PRO A 583 25.49 27.53 33.07
CA PRO A 583 26.45 27.96 34.08
C PRO A 583 27.78 27.17 34.04
N PRO A 584 28.95 27.79 34.29
CA PRO A 584 30.25 27.11 34.20
C PRO A 584 30.42 25.89 35.13
N TYR A 585 29.70 25.84 36.26
CA TYR A 585 29.76 24.68 37.16
C TYR A 585 29.17 23.40 36.55
N ILE A 586 28.31 23.53 35.52
CA ILE A 586 27.76 22.40 34.77
C ILE A 586 28.90 21.61 34.13
N ASP A 587 29.77 22.30 33.40
CA ASP A 587 30.91 21.69 32.70
C ASP A 587 31.87 20.99 33.67
N GLU A 588 32.10 21.55 34.87
CA GLU A 588 32.94 20.93 35.90
C GLU A 588 32.32 19.63 36.46
N GLN A 589 31.00 19.60 36.68
CA GLN A 589 30.30 18.40 37.13
C GLN A 589 30.28 17.30 36.07
N VAL A 590 30.06 17.68 34.80
CA VAL A 590 30.13 16.73 33.66
C VAL A 590 31.54 16.16 33.53
N GLN A 591 32.57 17.01 33.56
CA GLN A 591 33.96 16.57 33.40
C GLN A 591 34.36 15.56 34.47
N LYS A 592 33.99 15.80 35.74
CA LYS A 592 34.22 14.85 36.85
C LYS A 592 33.60 13.47 36.60
N ARG A 593 32.40 13.41 35.99
CA ARG A 593 31.75 12.14 35.61
C ARG A 593 32.44 11.48 34.41
N VAL A 594 32.88 12.26 33.41
CA VAL A 594 33.63 11.78 32.25
C VAL A 594 34.98 11.18 32.67
N ASP A 595 35.74 11.87 33.51
CA ASP A 595 37.05 11.41 34.00
C ASP A 595 36.91 10.11 34.82
N ALA A 596 35.88 10.01 35.66
CA ALA A 596 35.57 8.80 36.43
C ALA A 596 35.19 7.60 35.54
N ALA A 597 34.51 7.82 34.41
CA ALA A 597 34.20 6.79 33.43
C ALA A 597 35.46 6.37 32.64
N ASN A 598 36.25 7.36 32.18
CA ASN A 598 37.49 7.13 31.44
C ASN A 598 38.49 6.30 32.25
N ALA A 599 38.62 6.58 33.56
CA ALA A 599 39.47 5.82 34.48
C ALA A 599 39.09 4.32 34.60
N LYS A 600 37.86 3.95 34.24
CA LYS A 600 37.35 2.56 34.21
C LYS A 600 37.43 1.91 32.82
N GLY A 601 37.91 2.64 31.80
CA GLY A 601 37.84 2.18 30.40
C GLY A 601 36.43 2.24 29.79
N CYS A 602 35.61 3.17 30.28
CA CYS A 602 34.23 3.40 29.85
C CYS A 602 34.04 4.82 29.31
N VAL A 603 32.99 5.01 28.51
CA VAL A 603 32.45 6.32 28.11
C VAL A 603 31.01 6.49 28.64
N LEU A 604 30.53 7.73 28.72
CA LEU A 604 29.16 8.03 29.12
C LEU A 604 28.21 7.99 27.91
N ARG A 605 27.08 7.30 28.05
CA ARG A 605 25.98 7.32 27.05
C ARG A 605 24.62 7.44 27.74
N SER A 606 23.72 8.21 27.13
CA SER A 606 22.31 8.25 27.53
C SER A 606 21.60 7.01 27.00
N ILE A 607 21.27 6.06 27.87
CA ILE A 607 20.60 4.80 27.52
C ILE A 607 19.16 4.83 28.02
N ALA A 608 18.24 4.56 27.11
CA ALA A 608 16.85 4.29 27.37
C ALA A 608 16.63 2.76 27.46
N SER A 609 15.97 2.27 28.51
CA SER A 609 15.77 0.84 28.77
C SER A 609 14.33 0.52 29.16
N ILE A 610 13.76 -0.54 28.56
CA ILE A 610 12.49 -1.17 28.93
C ILE A 610 12.78 -2.58 29.43
N ASP A 611 12.47 -2.90 30.69
CA ASP A 611 12.47 -4.28 31.19
C ASP A 611 11.03 -4.79 31.33
N VAL A 612 10.73 -5.86 30.60
CA VAL A 612 9.37 -6.44 30.48
C VAL A 612 8.97 -7.19 31.75
N LYS A 613 9.92 -7.70 32.54
CA LYS A 613 9.64 -8.50 33.74
C LYS A 613 9.32 -7.60 34.93
N SER A 614 10.07 -6.51 35.12
CA SER A 614 9.80 -5.52 36.17
C SER A 614 8.79 -4.44 35.75
N LYS A 615 8.33 -4.44 34.48
CA LYS A 615 7.57 -3.36 33.85
C LYS A 615 8.25 -1.98 33.97
N SER A 616 9.56 -1.94 34.16
CA SER A 616 10.26 -0.67 34.41
C SER A 616 10.78 -0.05 33.12
N VAL A 617 10.37 1.18 32.85
CA VAL A 617 10.97 2.05 31.83
C VAL A 617 11.85 3.08 32.52
N GLN A 618 13.06 3.30 31.98
CA GLN A 618 14.03 4.25 32.54
C GLN A 618 14.89 4.87 31.45
N ILE A 619 15.29 6.12 31.65
CA ILE A 619 16.30 6.80 30.84
C ILE A 619 17.40 7.23 31.81
N ARG A 620 18.62 6.77 31.58
CA ARG A 620 19.75 6.99 32.49
C ARG A 620 21.05 7.21 31.73
N ILE A 621 21.95 7.99 32.32
CA ILE A 621 23.32 8.12 31.82
C ILE A 621 24.12 6.96 32.40
N SER A 622 24.69 6.14 31.53
CA SER A 622 25.38 4.91 31.90
C SER A 622 26.83 4.95 31.44
N GLU A 623 27.74 4.46 32.29
CA GLU A 623 29.09 4.07 31.89
C GLU A 623 29.00 2.82 31.00
N VAL A 624 29.49 2.91 29.77
CA VAL A 624 29.60 1.76 28.85
C VAL A 624 31.06 1.50 28.47
N PRO A 625 31.54 0.25 28.45
CA PRO A 625 32.91 -0.05 28.04
C PRO A 625 33.22 0.45 26.64
N ASN A 626 34.48 0.85 26.39
CA ASN A 626 34.92 1.44 25.12
C ASN A 626 34.65 0.58 23.85
N HIS A 627 34.44 -0.73 24.00
CA HIS A 627 34.12 -1.67 22.92
C HIS A 627 32.61 -1.98 22.80
N HIS A 628 31.77 -1.39 23.64
CA HIS A 628 30.33 -1.63 23.64
C HIS A 628 29.68 -0.97 22.42
N ALA A 629 28.62 -1.57 21.85
CA ALA A 629 27.97 -1.07 20.64
C ALA A 629 27.60 0.43 20.73
N PHE A 630 26.99 0.85 21.84
CA PHE A 630 26.66 2.26 22.12
C PHE A 630 27.86 3.19 22.29
N ALA A 631 29.05 2.68 22.63
CA ALA A 631 30.27 3.50 22.73
C ALA A 631 30.77 3.86 21.33
N VAL A 632 30.76 2.89 20.41
CA VAL A 632 31.27 3.00 19.03
C VAL A 632 30.21 3.41 17.99
N SER A 633 28.96 3.65 18.41
CA SER A 633 27.94 4.19 17.51
C SER A 633 28.37 5.55 16.94
N PRO A 634 28.25 5.79 15.62
CA PRO A 634 28.51 7.10 15.05
C PRO A 634 27.59 8.17 15.67
N PRO A 635 28.06 9.40 15.87
CA PRO A 635 27.16 10.53 16.11
C PRO A 635 26.17 10.63 14.93
N GLY A 636 24.91 11.02 15.20
CA GLY A 636 23.85 11.01 14.18
C GLY A 636 22.99 9.73 14.15
N CYS A 637 23.46 8.61 14.71
CA CYS A 637 22.75 7.33 14.64
C CYS A 637 21.97 6.98 15.92
N SER A 638 20.80 6.35 15.75
CA SER A 638 20.19 5.52 16.79
C SER A 638 20.79 4.12 16.80
N CYS A 639 20.75 3.48 17.96
CA CYS A 639 21.16 2.09 18.14
C CYS A 639 20.22 1.43 19.16
N VAL A 640 19.58 0.33 18.78
CA VAL A 640 18.58 -0.39 19.58
C VAL A 640 18.98 -1.86 19.72
N ARG A 641 18.81 -2.43 20.91
CA ARG A 641 19.23 -3.78 21.28
C ARG A 641 18.06 -4.55 21.89
N PHE A 642 17.65 -5.62 21.22
CA PHE A 642 16.62 -6.53 21.72
C PHE A 642 17.24 -7.72 22.45
N PHE A 643 16.98 -7.83 23.75
CA PHE A 643 17.24 -9.02 24.54
C PHE A 643 15.97 -9.86 24.58
N THR A 644 16.03 -11.09 24.05
CA THR A 644 14.89 -12.01 24.01
C THR A 644 15.24 -13.33 24.69
N ARG A 645 14.26 -14.22 24.85
CA ARG A 645 14.50 -15.61 25.30
C ARG A 645 15.48 -16.37 24.39
N ARG A 646 15.53 -16.06 23.08
CA ARG A 646 16.51 -16.63 22.13
C ARG A 646 17.81 -15.81 22.06
N HIS A 647 17.72 -14.50 22.24
CA HIS A 647 18.82 -13.53 22.10
C HIS A 647 19.23 -12.90 23.44
N GLU A 648 19.43 -13.73 24.48
CA GLU A 648 19.79 -13.24 25.83
C GLU A 648 21.28 -12.93 25.96
N ARG A 649 22.15 -13.82 25.45
CA ARG A 649 23.62 -13.65 25.49
C ARG A 649 24.16 -12.72 24.42
N TYR A 650 23.54 -12.75 23.24
CA TYR A 650 23.87 -11.92 22.08
C TYR A 650 22.58 -11.23 21.62
N PRO A 651 22.30 -10.00 22.07
CA PRO A 651 21.10 -9.27 21.68
C PRO A 651 21.14 -8.94 20.19
N LEU A 652 19.96 -8.92 19.55
CA LEU A 652 19.82 -8.39 18.20
C LEU A 652 20.04 -6.88 18.24
N ILE A 653 20.94 -6.35 17.41
CA ILE A 653 21.27 -4.92 17.34
C ILE A 653 20.78 -4.36 16.00
N ILE A 654 20.04 -3.26 16.05
CA ILE A 654 19.65 -2.45 14.88
C ILE A 654 20.25 -1.07 15.07
N GLN A 655 20.89 -0.54 14.04
CA GLN A 655 21.61 0.72 14.10
C GLN A 655 21.61 1.42 12.73
N GLY A 656 21.53 2.73 12.75
CA GLY A 656 21.64 3.58 11.56
C GLY A 656 21.16 5.00 11.82
N PRO A 657 21.15 5.87 10.80
CA PRO A 657 20.55 7.19 10.90
C PRO A 657 19.05 7.08 11.21
N SER A 658 18.57 7.92 12.10
CA SER A 658 17.19 7.90 12.62
C SER A 658 16.52 9.27 12.62
N ALA A 659 17.17 10.27 12.02
CA ALA A 659 16.69 11.64 11.86
C ALA A 659 17.09 12.14 10.46
N GLY A 660 16.41 13.19 10.00
CA GLY A 660 16.56 13.75 8.66
C GLY A 660 15.34 13.46 7.78
N ALA A 661 14.77 14.52 7.21
CA ALA A 661 13.47 14.50 6.52
C ALA A 661 13.34 13.39 5.46
N ASP A 662 14.34 13.26 4.57
CA ASP A 662 14.32 12.29 3.47
C ASP A 662 14.31 10.83 3.95
N SER A 663 14.98 10.55 5.07
CA SER A 663 15.00 9.20 5.65
C SER A 663 13.64 8.81 6.24
N THR A 664 12.98 9.75 6.92
CA THR A 664 11.63 9.57 7.48
C THR A 664 10.58 9.49 6.37
N ALA A 665 10.66 10.36 5.37
CA ALA A 665 9.79 10.34 4.19
C ALA A 665 9.89 9.02 3.41
N SER A 666 11.12 8.52 3.20
CA SER A 666 11.35 7.21 2.57
C SER A 666 10.74 6.06 3.36
N ALA A 667 10.83 6.11 4.70
CA ALA A 667 10.25 5.10 5.58
C ALA A 667 8.71 5.14 5.62
N LEU A 668 8.10 6.33 5.63
CA LEU A 668 6.64 6.49 5.48
C LEU A 668 6.15 5.87 4.17
N LEU A 669 6.81 6.16 3.05
CA LEU A 669 6.50 5.53 1.76
C LEU A 669 6.71 4.00 1.81
N ALA A 670 7.77 3.53 2.48
CA ALA A 670 8.02 2.10 2.63
C ALA A 670 6.91 1.37 3.40
N GLU A 671 6.28 1.99 4.40
CA GLU A 671 5.11 1.42 5.10
C GLU A 671 3.90 1.27 4.15
N LEU A 672 3.61 2.27 3.30
CA LEU A 672 2.58 2.15 2.25
C LEU A 672 2.90 1.02 1.26
N LEU A 673 4.17 0.86 0.88
CA LEU A 673 4.60 -0.22 -0.03
C LEU A 673 4.61 -1.61 0.61
N GLN A 674 4.73 -1.72 1.94
CA GLN A 674 4.49 -2.98 2.65
C GLN A 674 3.00 -3.31 2.67
N ARG A 675 2.15 -2.31 2.93
CA ARG A 675 0.68 -2.42 2.91
C ARG A 675 0.13 -2.88 1.56
N THR A 676 0.72 -2.43 0.44
CA THR A 676 0.33 -2.83 -0.92
C THR A 676 0.69 -4.29 -1.24
N ARG A 677 1.84 -4.79 -0.77
CA ARG A 677 2.28 -6.20 -0.93
C ARG A 677 1.43 -7.20 -0.15
N GLY A 678 0.63 -6.75 0.82
CA GLY A 678 -0.41 -7.56 1.45
C GLY A 678 -1.64 -7.79 0.56
N ILE A 679 -1.82 -6.97 -0.48
CA ILE A 679 -2.96 -7.04 -1.42
C ILE A 679 -2.55 -7.72 -2.74
N SER A 680 -1.34 -7.45 -3.24
CA SER A 680 -0.82 -8.03 -4.48
C SER A 680 0.24 -9.10 -4.22
N THR A 681 0.24 -10.18 -5.00
CA THR A 681 1.36 -11.13 -4.98
C THR A 681 2.62 -10.44 -5.49
N PRO A 682 3.76 -10.49 -4.78
CA PRO A 682 4.95 -9.77 -5.21
C PRO A 682 5.44 -10.32 -6.56
N ARG A 683 5.69 -9.41 -7.52
CA ARG A 683 6.78 -9.67 -8.46
C ARG A 683 8.03 -9.88 -7.61
N SER A 684 8.77 -10.96 -7.87
CA SER A 684 10.12 -11.10 -7.35
C SER A 684 10.88 -9.82 -7.64
N LEU A 685 11.41 -9.16 -6.59
CA LEU A 685 12.31 -8.03 -6.72
C LEU A 685 13.54 -8.51 -7.51
N ALA A 686 13.48 -8.35 -8.84
CA ALA A 686 14.67 -8.32 -9.65
C ALA A 686 15.49 -7.15 -9.11
N LEU A 687 16.58 -7.46 -8.40
CA LEU A 687 17.52 -6.49 -7.87
C LEU A 687 17.76 -5.42 -8.93
N ILE A 688 17.23 -4.21 -8.68
CA ILE A 688 17.20 -3.14 -9.68
C ILE A 688 18.64 -2.73 -9.92
N ARG A 689 19.25 -3.26 -10.99
CA ARG A 689 20.55 -2.84 -11.50
C ARG A 689 20.43 -1.45 -12.14
N ARG A 690 20.16 -0.45 -11.32
CA ARG A 690 20.48 0.96 -11.57
C ARG A 690 21.66 1.31 -10.67
N GLY A 691 22.82 0.86 -11.12
CA GLY A 691 24.11 1.06 -10.50
C GLY A 691 25.15 0.64 -11.53
N SER A 692 26.08 1.54 -11.85
CA SER A 692 27.10 1.35 -12.86
C SER A 692 27.93 0.08 -12.60
N SER A 693 28.39 -0.55 -13.68
CA SER A 693 29.22 -1.75 -13.66
C SER A 693 30.60 -1.49 -13.03
N GLY A 694 30.65 -1.43 -11.69
CA GLY A 694 31.83 -1.15 -10.89
C GLY A 694 32.15 -2.27 -9.92
N ALA A 695 33.31 -2.91 -10.13
CA ALA A 695 34.06 -3.66 -9.11
C ALA A 695 33.35 -4.80 -8.33
N PHE A 696 32.88 -5.84 -9.02
CA PHE A 696 32.95 -7.21 -8.50
C PHE A 696 33.47 -8.20 -9.56
N LEU A 697 34.57 -7.82 -10.23
CA LEU A 697 35.43 -8.77 -10.92
C LEU A 697 36.35 -9.43 -9.88
N HIS A 698 35.90 -10.56 -9.34
CA HIS A 698 36.75 -11.42 -8.53
C HIS A 698 37.89 -11.95 -9.43
N ASN A 699 39.13 -11.68 -9.03
CA ASN A 699 40.30 -11.79 -9.89
C ASN A 699 40.66 -13.28 -10.13
N LYS A 700 40.01 -13.93 -11.10
CA LYS A 700 40.43 -15.24 -11.63
C LYS A 700 41.66 -15.04 -12.51
N HIS A 701 42.83 -14.92 -11.88
CA HIS A 701 44.08 -15.21 -12.56
C HIS A 701 44.10 -16.70 -12.92
N SER A 702 43.80 -16.98 -14.19
CA SER A 702 44.05 -18.28 -14.80
C SER A 702 45.56 -18.49 -14.91
N ASN A 703 46.13 -19.32 -14.04
CA ASN A 703 47.35 -20.05 -14.36
C ASN A 703 46.98 -21.52 -14.54
N SER A 704 47.15 -22.02 -15.76
CA SER A 704 47.15 -23.44 -16.05
C SER A 704 48.37 -24.09 -15.41
N MET A 705 48.18 -25.21 -14.71
CA MET A 705 48.89 -26.46 -15.00
C MET A 705 48.39 -27.61 -14.13
N ASN A 706 48.32 -28.78 -14.74
CA ASN A 706 48.47 -30.12 -14.17
C ASN A 706 47.59 -30.53 -12.97
N GLY A 707 46.58 -31.34 -13.28
CA GLY A 707 46.73 -32.78 -13.04
C GLY A 707 45.96 -33.41 -11.86
N ASN A 708 45.26 -34.49 -12.20
CA ASN A 708 44.81 -35.60 -11.34
C ASN A 708 43.72 -35.39 -10.26
N ASN A 709 42.71 -36.26 -10.42
CA ASN A 709 41.99 -37.03 -9.40
C ASN A 709 41.06 -36.29 -8.41
N GLY A 710 39.82 -36.77 -8.36
CA GLY A 710 38.88 -36.46 -7.27
C GLY A 710 37.42 -36.63 -7.67
N ILE A 711 36.93 -37.87 -7.74
CA ILE A 711 35.49 -38.14 -7.76
C ILE A 711 34.98 -38.02 -6.32
N LEU A 712 34.03 -37.10 -6.06
CA LEU A 712 32.83 -37.29 -5.24
C LEU A 712 31.96 -36.02 -5.26
#